data_AF-A0A1V6E663-F1
#
_entry.id   AF-A0A1V6E663-F1
#
_cell.length_a   1.000
_cell.length_b   1.000
_cell.length_c   1.000
_cell.angle_alpha   90.00
_cell.angle_beta   90.00
_cell.angle_gamma   90.00
#
_symmetry.space_group_name_H-M   'P 1'
#
loop_
_entity.id
_entity.type
_entity.pdbx_description
1 polymer ?
#
loop_
_entity_poly.entity_id
_entity_poly.type
_entity_poly.pdbx_seq_one_letter_code
_entity_poly.pdbx_strand_id
1 'polypeptide(L)'
;MLETVKTAAKSGNADSLNQKPAEPCAVLLDLATPELFMNQPFRRTGLPALASARDVSKRVDELKLSAELQAPVFQWSFAPEPAPTLDDIREATQVLKDPRVRLVYEFFWFWPVSFPADKADRGIEALGRGDTMGAWEVWRKEADGNEPIAVHNLAVYYQLLALDLERSAAPSEAQLRYFWRQALIYWAQVLSKDFVWDRLRARIMALGDAQVPVDFARQLRFSLPSALAKICTNLALRHAEAGRKSRAEIAASMVGRVPRSDALVRRAMESCVLPVLRRIDRRVLDARNDLAKNRAAGLPVAALLLRRCAEDLRLVATLRQGVGPLYLELANTVVSAALDAAVDYQRVTLDNAGCVAVLRRLGRMEMLPESRQRLDETYTVIRRNAEEEGPAVEWYDKAESIAGSIKATPHEAYGRIVSELIPLFEGMTLTELARVEYANEIALMLHQLAAAMSGDWGQFETLGAMLQTALQLPSAADVRESLEADLAALQSEQQALDQKALHIETETDTIEIDARGIRHNEQWVTPETLTGFRHGLYLVADGETQASHYLVAWRSAEVEVALDCNLLLGDEAAEAGYQSILNSFYYFLTPGLISRIVFSIRGGQIVYLGDTPLTKHGMQFTAEAFLWKKEAWIPYANLQHSIEDGCLTVANMDNPKAKKVYSLGLVWNASIMGHVIDALAAQPS
;
A
#
# COMPACT_ATOMS: atom_id res chain seq x y z
N MET A 1 -24.58 -32.88 17.72
CA MET A 1 -24.13 -32.70 16.32
C MET A 1 -24.88 -33.56 15.30
N LEU A 2 -25.74 -34.53 15.69
CA LEU A 2 -26.51 -35.38 14.75
C LEU A 2 -28.04 -35.15 14.75
N GLU A 3 -28.59 -34.34 15.66
CA GLU A 3 -30.03 -34.00 15.66
C GLU A 3 -30.35 -32.62 15.05
N THR A 4 -29.37 -31.73 14.95
CA THR A 4 -29.53 -30.39 14.35
C THR A 4 -29.70 -30.42 12.83
N VAL A 5 -29.43 -31.57 12.19
CA VAL A 5 -29.54 -31.77 10.73
C VAL A 5 -30.97 -32.16 10.29
N LYS A 6 -31.81 -32.69 11.20
CA LYS A 6 -33.16 -33.16 10.82
C LYS A 6 -34.23 -32.07 10.78
N THR A 7 -34.02 -30.94 11.45
CA THR A 7 -35.00 -29.84 11.54
C THR A 7 -34.86 -28.80 10.42
N ALA A 8 -33.72 -28.74 9.71
CA ALA A 8 -33.53 -27.86 8.55
C ALA A 8 -34.15 -28.41 7.24
N ALA A 9 -34.60 -29.66 7.23
CA ALA A 9 -35.09 -30.35 6.03
C ALA A 9 -36.58 -30.08 5.68
N LYS A 10 -37.27 -29.14 6.36
CA LYS A 10 -38.70 -28.87 6.14
C LYS A 10 -39.05 -27.57 5.42
N SER A 11 -38.08 -26.77 4.96
CA SER A 11 -38.35 -25.55 4.17
C SER A 11 -37.45 -25.35 2.94
N GLY A 12 -36.65 -26.34 2.57
CA GLY A 12 -35.73 -26.26 1.43
C GLY A 12 -36.34 -26.80 0.14
N ASN A 13 -36.48 -25.92 -0.85
CA ASN A 13 -36.82 -26.19 -2.24
C ASN A 13 -36.17 -27.49 -2.77
N ALA A 14 -36.95 -28.38 -3.36
CA ALA A 14 -36.56 -29.75 -3.75
C ALA A 14 -35.47 -29.85 -4.84
N ASP A 15 -34.96 -28.72 -5.36
CA ASP A 15 -33.91 -28.66 -6.39
C ASP A 15 -32.46 -28.63 -5.82
N SER A 16 -32.26 -28.52 -4.51
CA SER A 16 -30.90 -28.35 -3.94
C SER A 16 -30.16 -29.66 -3.65
N LEU A 17 -30.83 -30.81 -3.65
CA LEU A 17 -30.27 -32.08 -3.18
C LEU A 17 -29.52 -32.91 -4.25
N ASN A 18 -29.45 -32.43 -5.50
CA ASN A 18 -28.86 -33.19 -6.63
C ASN A 18 -27.71 -32.48 -7.38
N GLN A 19 -27.15 -31.38 -6.86
CA GLN A 19 -26.04 -30.71 -7.52
C GLN A 19 -24.69 -31.31 -7.10
N LYS A 20 -23.99 -31.93 -8.07
CA LYS A 20 -22.58 -32.35 -7.92
C LYS A 20 -21.75 -31.15 -7.40
N PRO A 21 -20.82 -31.33 -6.44
CA PRO A 21 -19.97 -30.24 -5.97
C PRO A 21 -19.25 -29.60 -7.17
N ALA A 22 -19.24 -28.26 -7.21
CA ALA A 22 -18.62 -27.52 -8.29
C ALA A 22 -17.11 -27.85 -8.36
N GLU A 23 -16.62 -28.17 -9.56
CA GLU A 23 -15.20 -28.41 -9.79
C GLU A 23 -14.45 -27.06 -9.98
N PRO A 24 -13.16 -26.97 -9.60
CA PRO A 24 -12.37 -25.76 -9.84
C PRO A 24 -12.25 -25.41 -11.33
N CYS A 25 -12.35 -24.12 -11.66
CA CYS A 25 -12.10 -23.58 -12.99
C CYS A 25 -10.59 -23.43 -13.19
N ALA A 26 -9.94 -24.42 -13.81
CA ALA A 26 -8.51 -24.41 -14.08
C ALA A 26 -8.06 -23.17 -14.86
N VAL A 27 -8.82 -22.80 -15.91
CA VAL A 27 -8.52 -21.63 -16.76
C VAL A 27 -8.44 -20.33 -15.94
N LEU A 28 -9.40 -20.10 -15.03
CA LEU A 28 -9.37 -18.93 -14.15
C LEU A 28 -8.14 -18.99 -13.22
N LEU A 29 -7.90 -20.13 -12.59
CA LEU A 29 -6.80 -20.25 -11.63
C LEU A 29 -5.44 -20.07 -12.32
N ASP A 30 -5.28 -20.52 -13.56
CA ASP A 30 -4.06 -20.32 -14.36
C ASP A 30 -3.83 -18.83 -14.67
N LEU A 31 -4.89 -18.11 -15.07
CA LEU A 31 -4.85 -16.68 -15.39
C LEU A 31 -4.83 -15.76 -14.16
N ALA A 32 -5.08 -16.26 -12.96
CA ALA A 32 -5.25 -15.45 -11.74
C ALA A 32 -3.94 -14.88 -11.18
N THR A 33 -3.35 -13.97 -11.93
CA THR A 33 -2.23 -13.10 -11.56
C THR A 33 -2.64 -11.63 -11.78
N PRO A 34 -1.86 -10.63 -11.32
CA PRO A 34 -2.17 -9.22 -11.59
C PRO A 34 -2.35 -8.90 -13.08
N GLU A 35 -1.69 -9.66 -13.96
CA GLU A 35 -1.77 -9.54 -15.42
C GLU A 35 -3.18 -9.79 -15.98
N LEU A 36 -4.06 -10.48 -15.24
CA LEU A 36 -5.48 -10.63 -15.62
C LEU A 36 -6.16 -9.27 -15.89
N PHE A 37 -5.77 -8.24 -15.14
CA PHE A 37 -6.28 -6.87 -15.26
C PHE A 37 -5.32 -5.94 -16.00
N MET A 38 -4.01 -6.13 -15.81
CA MET A 38 -3.01 -5.25 -16.43
C MET A 38 -2.84 -5.51 -17.93
N ASN A 39 -2.86 -6.79 -18.34
CA ASN A 39 -2.78 -7.22 -19.74
C ASN A 39 -4.14 -7.65 -20.27
N GLN A 40 -5.20 -7.10 -19.70
CA GLN A 40 -6.57 -7.40 -20.07
C GLN A 40 -6.77 -7.05 -21.57
N PRO A 41 -7.23 -7.99 -22.44
CA PRO A 41 -7.32 -7.74 -23.88
C PRO A 41 -8.23 -6.57 -24.28
N PHE A 42 -9.42 -6.47 -23.69
CA PHE A 42 -10.35 -5.35 -23.87
C PHE A 42 -9.77 -4.01 -23.40
N ARG A 43 -8.95 -4.00 -22.33
CA ARG A 43 -8.19 -2.82 -21.88
C ARG A 43 -7.17 -2.39 -22.94
N ARG A 44 -6.44 -3.34 -23.53
CA ARG A 44 -5.42 -3.08 -24.57
C ARG A 44 -6.00 -2.66 -25.91
N THR A 45 -7.23 -3.10 -26.23
CA THR A 45 -7.86 -2.78 -27.52
C THR A 45 -8.91 -1.66 -27.45
N GLY A 46 -9.37 -1.30 -26.24
CA GLY A 46 -10.47 -0.36 -26.03
C GLY A 46 -11.83 -0.93 -26.45
N LEU A 47 -11.99 -2.26 -26.42
CA LEU A 47 -13.24 -2.93 -26.81
C LEU A 47 -14.17 -3.12 -25.61
N PRO A 48 -15.50 -3.15 -25.80
CA PRO A 48 -16.42 -3.61 -24.77
C PRO A 48 -16.31 -5.14 -24.58
N ALA A 49 -16.67 -5.64 -23.38
CA ALA A 49 -16.60 -7.07 -23.05
C ALA A 49 -17.41 -7.95 -24.03
N LEU A 50 -18.51 -7.43 -24.55
CA LEU A 50 -19.43 -8.16 -25.43
C LEU A 50 -19.11 -7.99 -26.93
N ALA A 51 -17.97 -7.42 -27.29
CA ALA A 51 -17.57 -7.19 -28.68
C ALA A 51 -17.60 -8.49 -29.52
N SER A 52 -18.23 -8.46 -30.69
CA SER A 52 -18.25 -9.61 -31.60
C SER A 52 -16.88 -9.86 -32.24
N ALA A 53 -16.68 -11.04 -32.84
CA ALA A 53 -15.46 -11.31 -33.62
C ALA A 53 -15.24 -10.29 -34.76
N ARG A 54 -16.34 -9.77 -35.33
CA ARG A 54 -16.31 -8.72 -36.34
C ARG A 54 -15.82 -7.39 -35.76
N ASP A 55 -16.29 -7.01 -34.56
CA ASP A 55 -15.86 -5.79 -33.88
C ASP A 55 -14.37 -5.86 -33.52
N VAL A 56 -13.91 -7.03 -33.06
CA VAL A 56 -12.48 -7.28 -32.79
C VAL A 56 -11.65 -7.09 -34.05
N SER A 57 -12.03 -7.71 -35.18
CA SER A 57 -11.30 -7.56 -36.45
C SER A 57 -11.25 -6.11 -36.91
N LYS A 58 -12.41 -5.43 -36.88
CA LYS A 58 -12.52 -4.02 -37.27
C LYS A 58 -11.60 -3.14 -36.42
N ARG A 59 -11.59 -3.36 -35.10
CA ARG A 59 -10.77 -2.58 -34.17
C ARG A 59 -9.28 -2.79 -34.40
N VAL A 60 -8.85 -4.01 -34.72
CA VAL A 60 -7.45 -4.30 -35.06
C VAL A 60 -7.03 -3.53 -36.32
N ASP A 61 -7.89 -3.49 -37.33
CA ASP A 61 -7.59 -2.78 -38.58
C ASP A 61 -7.56 -1.26 -38.37
N GLU A 62 -8.46 -0.71 -37.56
CA GLU A 62 -8.44 0.70 -37.13
C GLU A 62 -7.11 1.04 -36.42
N LEU A 63 -6.69 0.24 -35.45
CA LEU A 63 -5.48 0.49 -34.66
C LEU A 63 -4.20 0.37 -35.51
N LYS A 64 -4.14 -0.56 -36.46
CA LYS A 64 -3.04 -0.66 -37.44
C LYS A 64 -2.93 0.60 -38.28
N LEU A 65 -4.05 1.05 -38.84
CA LEU A 65 -4.08 2.26 -39.67
C LEU A 65 -3.67 3.50 -38.86
N SER A 66 -4.16 3.65 -37.63
CA SER A 66 -3.79 4.77 -36.77
C SER A 66 -2.29 4.78 -36.42
N ALA A 67 -1.69 3.61 -36.21
CA ALA A 67 -0.24 3.48 -35.99
C ALA A 67 0.59 3.83 -37.23
N GLU A 68 0.15 3.39 -38.43
CA GLU A 68 0.78 3.76 -39.71
C GLU A 68 0.74 5.28 -39.95
N LEU A 69 -0.35 5.94 -39.55
CA LEU A 69 -0.57 7.37 -39.71
C LEU A 69 0.00 8.25 -38.59
N GLN A 70 0.66 7.66 -37.58
CA GLN A 70 1.17 8.38 -36.39
C GLN A 70 0.09 9.22 -35.66
N ALA A 71 -1.17 8.82 -35.75
CA ALA A 71 -2.27 9.47 -35.04
C ALA A 71 -2.26 9.08 -33.54
N PRO A 72 -2.84 9.88 -32.63
CA PRO A 72 -3.00 9.45 -31.24
C PRO A 72 -3.94 8.23 -31.17
N VAL A 73 -3.38 7.05 -30.93
CA VAL A 73 -4.09 5.77 -31.10
C VAL A 73 -4.89 5.35 -29.85
N PHE A 74 -4.68 5.99 -28.69
CA PHE A 74 -5.04 5.42 -27.39
C PHE A 74 -5.74 6.41 -26.44
N GLN A 75 -6.96 6.84 -26.77
CA GLN A 75 -7.78 7.73 -25.93
C GLN A 75 -9.07 7.05 -25.49
N TRP A 76 -8.98 6.04 -24.62
CA TRP A 76 -10.14 5.44 -23.95
C TRP A 76 -9.90 5.26 -22.46
N SER A 77 -10.96 5.15 -21.68
CA SER A 77 -10.87 4.93 -20.24
C SER A 77 -10.02 3.70 -19.89
N PHE A 78 -9.08 3.87 -18.96
CA PHE A 78 -8.14 2.83 -18.51
C PHE A 78 -7.17 2.31 -19.59
N ALA A 79 -6.91 3.06 -20.66
CA ALA A 79 -5.85 2.73 -21.60
C ALA A 79 -4.52 2.45 -20.86
N PRO A 80 -3.76 1.40 -21.23
CA PRO A 80 -2.49 1.09 -20.59
C PRO A 80 -1.46 2.23 -20.77
N GLU A 81 -0.64 2.44 -19.74
CA GLU A 81 0.56 3.28 -19.82
C GLU A 81 1.83 2.42 -19.64
N PRO A 82 2.81 2.46 -20.56
CA PRO A 82 2.76 3.17 -21.84
C PRO A 82 1.72 2.55 -22.79
N ALA A 83 1.37 3.30 -23.83
CA ALA A 83 0.39 2.90 -24.82
C ALA A 83 0.79 1.57 -25.50
N PRO A 84 -0.16 0.66 -25.78
CA PRO A 84 0.15 -0.67 -26.30
C PRO A 84 0.71 -0.62 -27.73
N THR A 85 1.65 -1.50 -28.04
CA THR A 85 2.18 -1.64 -29.40
C THR A 85 1.22 -2.42 -30.32
N LEU A 86 1.47 -2.43 -31.64
CA LEU A 86 0.70 -3.26 -32.56
C LEU A 86 0.84 -4.76 -32.25
N ASP A 87 2.00 -5.18 -31.74
CA ASP A 87 2.21 -6.57 -31.35
C ASP A 87 1.45 -6.90 -30.05
N ASP A 88 1.40 -5.97 -29.08
CA ASP A 88 0.55 -6.10 -27.89
C ASP A 88 -0.93 -6.27 -28.24
N ILE A 89 -1.41 -5.55 -29.25
CA ILE A 89 -2.79 -5.63 -29.75
C ILE A 89 -3.03 -6.99 -30.44
N ARG A 90 -2.11 -7.43 -31.30
CA ARG A 90 -2.20 -8.74 -31.97
C ARG A 90 -2.25 -9.87 -30.95
N GLU A 91 -1.37 -9.84 -29.94
CA GLU A 91 -1.36 -10.82 -28.85
C GLU A 91 -2.68 -10.82 -28.08
N ALA A 92 -3.17 -9.62 -27.68
CA ALA A 92 -4.46 -9.48 -27.01
C ALA A 92 -5.62 -10.10 -27.81
N THR A 93 -5.67 -9.86 -29.12
CA THR A 93 -6.73 -10.44 -29.97
C THR A 93 -6.57 -11.94 -30.21
N GLN A 94 -5.34 -12.46 -30.22
CA GLN A 94 -5.08 -13.90 -30.33
C GLN A 94 -5.57 -14.64 -29.08
N VAL A 95 -5.37 -14.06 -27.89
CA VAL A 95 -5.86 -14.60 -26.61
C VAL A 95 -7.38 -14.72 -26.59
N LEU A 96 -8.10 -13.77 -27.21
CA LEU A 96 -9.57 -13.78 -27.29
C LEU A 96 -10.15 -14.88 -28.21
N LYS A 97 -9.33 -15.66 -28.92
CA LYS A 97 -9.79 -16.77 -29.77
C LYS A 97 -10.15 -18.03 -28.99
N ASP A 98 -9.58 -18.25 -27.81
CA ASP A 98 -10.04 -19.35 -26.94
C ASP A 98 -11.30 -18.87 -26.19
N PRO A 99 -12.46 -19.51 -26.40
CA PRO A 99 -13.74 -19.05 -25.85
C PRO A 99 -13.82 -19.14 -24.33
N ARG A 100 -13.10 -20.08 -23.68
CA ARG A 100 -13.05 -20.20 -22.22
C ARG A 100 -12.20 -19.08 -21.62
N VAL A 101 -11.03 -18.84 -22.21
CA VAL A 101 -10.13 -17.73 -21.80
C VAL A 101 -10.81 -16.39 -22.00
N ARG A 102 -11.43 -16.20 -23.16
CA ARG A 102 -12.23 -15.01 -23.48
C ARG A 102 -13.30 -14.76 -22.42
N LEU A 103 -14.08 -15.76 -22.03
CA LEU A 103 -15.12 -15.59 -21.00
C LEU A 103 -14.57 -15.21 -19.62
N VAL A 104 -13.38 -15.69 -19.25
CA VAL A 104 -12.69 -15.22 -18.04
C VAL A 104 -12.38 -13.73 -18.17
N TYR A 105 -11.80 -13.30 -19.30
CA TYR A 105 -11.52 -11.89 -19.54
C TYR A 105 -12.78 -11.02 -19.64
N GLU A 106 -13.88 -11.54 -20.19
CA GLU A 106 -15.18 -10.86 -20.21
C GLU A 106 -15.64 -10.63 -18.78
N PHE A 107 -15.61 -11.67 -17.92
CA PHE A 107 -16.01 -11.55 -16.52
C PHE A 107 -15.15 -10.51 -15.76
N PHE A 108 -13.85 -10.43 -16.00
CA PHE A 108 -13.01 -9.42 -15.33
C PHE A 108 -12.95 -8.06 -16.07
N TRP A 109 -14.02 -7.71 -16.79
CA TRP A 109 -14.16 -6.42 -17.47
C TRP A 109 -15.54 -5.79 -17.24
N PHE A 110 -15.79 -4.61 -17.80
CA PHE A 110 -17.04 -3.88 -17.59
C PHE A 110 -18.19 -4.45 -18.45
N TRP A 111 -19.34 -4.71 -17.81
CA TRP A 111 -20.54 -5.25 -18.46
C TRP A 111 -21.64 -4.20 -18.54
N PRO A 112 -22.42 -4.17 -19.63
CA PRO A 112 -23.63 -3.36 -19.68
C PRO A 112 -24.70 -3.94 -18.73
N VAL A 113 -25.23 -3.07 -17.88
CA VAL A 113 -26.36 -3.31 -16.99
C VAL A 113 -27.62 -3.66 -17.79
N SER A 114 -27.72 -3.26 -19.06
CA SER A 114 -28.85 -3.61 -19.92
C SER A 114 -28.85 -5.06 -20.44
N PHE A 115 -27.71 -5.76 -20.48
CA PHE A 115 -27.61 -7.11 -21.07
C PHE A 115 -28.61 -8.12 -20.48
N PRO A 116 -29.29 -8.97 -21.28
CA PRO A 116 -29.12 -9.19 -22.71
C PRO A 116 -29.88 -8.21 -23.60
N ALA A 117 -30.55 -7.21 -23.04
CA ALA A 117 -31.18 -6.17 -23.86
C ALA A 117 -30.10 -5.26 -24.46
N ASP A 118 -30.18 -5.02 -25.76
CA ASP A 118 -29.31 -4.09 -26.48
C ASP A 118 -29.83 -2.65 -26.29
N LYS A 119 -29.66 -2.13 -25.07
CA LYS A 119 -30.03 -0.75 -24.72
C LYS A 119 -28.78 0.02 -24.30
N ALA A 120 -28.80 1.32 -24.61
CA ALA A 120 -27.86 2.31 -24.09
C ALA A 120 -27.63 2.14 -22.58
N ASP A 121 -26.35 2.09 -22.20
CA ASP A 121 -25.90 1.96 -20.82
C ASP A 121 -25.06 3.19 -20.47
N ARG A 122 -25.56 3.98 -19.51
CA ARG A 122 -24.97 5.28 -19.18
C ARG A 122 -23.55 5.16 -18.63
N GLY A 123 -23.25 4.08 -17.90
CA GLY A 123 -21.92 3.85 -17.34
C GLY A 123 -20.92 3.45 -18.42
N ILE A 124 -21.31 2.54 -19.32
CA ILE A 124 -20.47 2.14 -20.46
C ILE A 124 -20.27 3.30 -21.44
N GLU A 125 -21.30 4.12 -21.68
CA GLU A 125 -21.16 5.34 -22.49
C GLU A 125 -20.20 6.36 -21.89
N ALA A 126 -20.19 6.51 -20.57
CA ALA A 126 -19.23 7.39 -19.88
C ALA A 126 -17.79 6.89 -20.08
N LEU A 127 -17.53 5.58 -19.93
CA LEU A 127 -16.23 5.00 -20.27
C LEU A 127 -15.82 5.23 -21.73
N GLY A 128 -16.78 5.14 -22.65
CA GLY A 128 -16.54 5.41 -24.07
C GLY A 128 -16.07 6.84 -24.35
N ARG A 129 -16.40 7.80 -23.48
CA ARG A 129 -15.96 9.21 -23.57
C ARG A 129 -14.69 9.51 -22.76
N GLY A 130 -14.07 8.50 -22.13
CA GLY A 130 -12.93 8.71 -21.23
C GLY A 130 -13.33 9.11 -19.80
N ASP A 131 -14.63 9.24 -19.51
CA ASP A 131 -15.15 9.71 -18.22
C ASP A 131 -15.30 8.56 -17.22
N THR A 132 -14.20 8.19 -16.57
CA THR A 132 -14.17 7.10 -15.58
C THR A 132 -14.95 7.44 -14.31
N MET A 133 -14.94 8.70 -13.89
CA MET A 133 -15.65 9.14 -12.68
C MET A 133 -17.17 9.16 -12.89
N GLY A 134 -17.66 9.64 -14.04
CA GLY A 134 -19.07 9.58 -14.38
C GLY A 134 -19.58 8.14 -14.48
N ALA A 135 -18.77 7.20 -15.00
CA ALA A 135 -19.10 5.77 -14.98
C ALA A 135 -19.24 5.24 -13.54
N TRP A 136 -18.28 5.58 -12.66
CA TRP A 136 -18.33 5.22 -11.24
C TRP A 136 -19.56 5.78 -10.52
N GLU A 137 -19.92 7.05 -10.75
CA GLU A 137 -21.10 7.66 -10.12
C GLU A 137 -22.40 6.95 -10.49
N VAL A 138 -22.56 6.62 -11.77
CA VAL A 138 -23.72 5.85 -12.27
C VAL A 138 -23.79 4.50 -11.57
N TRP A 139 -22.70 3.72 -11.59
CA TRP A 139 -22.71 2.40 -10.99
C TRP A 139 -22.84 2.44 -9.47
N ARG A 140 -22.28 3.44 -8.78
CA ARG A 140 -22.47 3.61 -7.33
C ARG A 140 -23.95 3.77 -7.00
N LYS A 141 -24.63 4.67 -7.70
CA LYS A 141 -26.07 4.92 -7.52
C LYS A 141 -26.92 3.69 -7.84
N GLU A 142 -26.58 2.96 -8.90
CA GLU A 142 -27.29 1.74 -9.28
C GLU A 142 -27.03 0.58 -8.31
N ALA A 143 -25.81 0.45 -7.81
CA ALA A 143 -25.43 -0.51 -6.79
C ALA A 143 -26.15 -0.26 -5.46
N ASP A 144 -26.34 1.00 -5.07
CA ASP A 144 -27.20 1.39 -3.94
C ASP A 144 -28.67 0.98 -4.16
N GLY A 145 -29.13 1.03 -5.42
CA GLY A 145 -30.38 0.44 -5.89
C GLY A 145 -30.37 -1.09 -6.00
N ASN A 146 -29.32 -1.76 -5.50
CA ASN A 146 -29.08 -3.20 -5.51
C ASN A 146 -28.85 -3.82 -6.90
N GLU A 147 -28.57 -3.04 -7.94
CA GLU A 147 -28.29 -3.55 -9.29
C GLU A 147 -27.02 -4.43 -9.30
N PRO A 148 -27.12 -5.75 -9.58
CA PRO A 148 -26.01 -6.67 -9.43
C PRO A 148 -24.84 -6.43 -10.40
N ILE A 149 -25.11 -5.96 -11.62
CA ILE A 149 -24.04 -5.68 -12.60
C ILE A 149 -23.28 -4.40 -12.25
N ALA A 150 -23.94 -3.41 -11.65
CA ALA A 150 -23.27 -2.23 -11.14
C ALA A 150 -22.28 -2.59 -10.00
N VAL A 151 -22.68 -3.47 -9.08
CA VAL A 151 -21.80 -4.04 -8.04
C VAL A 151 -20.59 -4.75 -8.65
N HIS A 152 -20.80 -5.53 -9.72
CA HIS A 152 -19.72 -6.18 -10.46
C HIS A 152 -18.75 -5.18 -11.09
N ASN A 153 -19.27 -4.18 -11.80
CA ASN A 153 -18.44 -3.16 -12.45
C ASN A 153 -17.64 -2.34 -11.44
N LEU A 154 -18.20 -2.05 -10.26
CA LEU A 154 -17.45 -1.42 -9.15
C LEU A 154 -16.32 -2.32 -8.62
N ALA A 155 -16.52 -3.64 -8.57
CA ALA A 155 -15.46 -4.58 -8.21
C ALA A 155 -14.28 -4.50 -9.18
N VAL A 156 -14.56 -4.49 -10.49
CA VAL A 156 -13.54 -4.33 -11.54
C VAL A 156 -12.88 -2.94 -11.48
N TYR A 157 -13.67 -1.88 -11.30
CA TYR A 157 -13.20 -0.49 -11.21
C TYR A 157 -12.18 -0.30 -10.10
N TYR A 158 -12.52 -0.67 -8.87
CA TYR A 158 -11.63 -0.53 -7.72
C TYR A 158 -10.40 -1.44 -7.82
N GLN A 159 -10.54 -2.62 -8.41
CA GLN A 159 -9.43 -3.53 -8.65
C GLN A 159 -8.41 -2.95 -9.64
N LEU A 160 -8.87 -2.27 -10.71
CA LEU A 160 -8.02 -1.56 -11.65
C LEU A 160 -7.32 -0.38 -10.99
N LEU A 161 -8.04 0.47 -10.25
CA LEU A 161 -7.43 1.61 -9.55
C LEU A 161 -6.36 1.16 -8.55
N ALA A 162 -6.60 0.07 -7.81
CA ALA A 162 -5.61 -0.49 -6.90
C ALA A 162 -4.35 -0.92 -7.65
N LEU A 163 -4.49 -1.67 -8.74
CA LEU A 163 -3.36 -2.18 -9.52
C LEU A 163 -2.60 -1.09 -10.29
N ASP A 164 -3.29 -0.06 -10.78
CA ASP A 164 -2.63 1.09 -11.40
C ASP A 164 -1.84 1.90 -10.35
N LEU A 165 -2.41 2.08 -9.15
CA LEU A 165 -1.69 2.71 -8.04
C LEU A 165 -0.49 1.88 -7.57
N GLU A 166 -0.57 0.54 -7.57
CA GLU A 166 0.58 -0.35 -7.26
C GLU A 166 1.81 -0.09 -8.16
N ARG A 167 1.58 0.36 -9.40
CA ARG A 167 2.64 0.66 -10.37
C ARG A 167 3.31 2.02 -10.15
N SER A 168 2.70 2.90 -9.34
CA SER A 168 3.30 4.17 -9.00
C SER A 168 4.62 3.97 -8.23
N ALA A 169 5.58 4.85 -8.48
CA ALA A 169 6.86 4.87 -7.78
C ALA A 169 6.65 5.10 -6.27
N ALA A 170 5.71 5.98 -5.90
CA ALA A 170 5.39 6.35 -4.51
C ALA A 170 3.88 6.47 -4.30
N PRO A 171 3.12 5.36 -4.23
CA PRO A 171 1.69 5.39 -3.97
C PRO A 171 1.41 5.76 -2.51
N SER A 172 0.33 6.51 -2.28
CA SER A 172 -0.21 6.67 -0.93
C SER A 172 -0.70 5.33 -0.41
N GLU A 173 -0.11 4.84 0.69
CA GLU A 173 -0.55 3.59 1.32
C GLU A 173 -2.01 3.63 1.76
N ALA A 174 -2.50 4.80 2.20
CA ALA A 174 -3.88 4.97 2.62
C ALA A 174 -4.85 4.77 1.45
N GLN A 175 -4.55 5.38 0.29
CA GLN A 175 -5.35 5.21 -0.93
C GLN A 175 -5.26 3.76 -1.45
N LEU A 176 -4.07 3.16 -1.40
CA LEU A 176 -3.86 1.78 -1.82
C LEU A 176 -4.70 0.81 -0.98
N ARG A 177 -4.65 0.95 0.36
CA ARG A 177 -5.49 0.17 1.27
C ARG A 177 -6.98 0.40 1.02
N TYR A 178 -7.38 1.64 0.72
CA TYR A 178 -8.77 1.97 0.42
C TYR A 178 -9.26 1.26 -0.85
N PHE A 179 -8.56 1.40 -1.98
CA PHE A 179 -9.00 0.80 -3.24
C PHE A 179 -9.02 -0.73 -3.18
N TRP A 180 -8.00 -1.37 -2.61
CA TRP A 180 -7.99 -2.82 -2.40
C TRP A 180 -9.16 -3.28 -1.52
N ARG A 181 -9.45 -2.55 -0.44
CA ARG A 181 -10.57 -2.86 0.45
C ARG A 181 -11.91 -2.75 -0.28
N GLN A 182 -12.12 -1.69 -1.07
CA GLN A 182 -13.34 -1.53 -1.85
C GLN A 182 -13.51 -2.65 -2.87
N ALA A 183 -12.45 -2.98 -3.61
CA ALA A 183 -12.47 -4.06 -4.59
C ALA A 183 -12.94 -5.39 -3.95
N LEU A 184 -12.35 -5.78 -2.81
CA LEU A 184 -12.71 -7.01 -2.12
C LEU A 184 -14.12 -6.99 -1.53
N ILE A 185 -14.61 -5.83 -1.07
CA ILE A 185 -16.01 -5.68 -0.61
C ILE A 185 -16.97 -5.94 -1.77
N TYR A 186 -16.75 -5.33 -2.94
CA TYR A 186 -17.61 -5.53 -4.10
C TYR A 186 -17.50 -6.96 -4.65
N TRP A 187 -16.31 -7.57 -4.68
CA TRP A 187 -16.16 -8.99 -5.05
C TRP A 187 -16.90 -9.94 -4.11
N ALA A 188 -16.93 -9.65 -2.80
CA ALA A 188 -17.73 -10.39 -1.84
C ALA A 188 -19.24 -10.30 -2.13
N GLN A 189 -19.71 -9.12 -2.54
CA GLN A 189 -21.10 -8.94 -2.96
C GLN A 189 -21.40 -9.64 -4.29
N VAL A 190 -20.48 -9.62 -5.26
CA VAL A 190 -20.62 -10.39 -6.52
C VAL A 190 -20.82 -11.87 -6.24
N LEU A 191 -20.05 -12.44 -5.30
CA LEU A 191 -20.19 -13.86 -4.92
C LEU A 191 -21.56 -14.21 -4.33
N SER A 192 -22.20 -13.28 -3.62
CA SER A 192 -23.51 -13.50 -3.00
C SER A 192 -24.69 -13.19 -3.92
N LYS A 193 -24.48 -12.47 -5.03
CA LYS A 193 -25.54 -12.10 -5.98
C LYS A 193 -25.69 -13.10 -7.12
N ASP A 194 -26.65 -14.01 -7.01
CA ASP A 194 -26.94 -15.03 -8.04
C ASP A 194 -27.16 -14.46 -9.44
N PHE A 195 -27.80 -13.30 -9.54
CA PHE A 195 -28.11 -12.66 -10.82
C PHE A 195 -26.87 -12.32 -11.67
N VAL A 196 -25.72 -12.01 -11.06
CA VAL A 196 -24.46 -11.81 -11.81
C VAL A 196 -24.07 -13.10 -12.53
N TRP A 197 -24.21 -14.22 -11.84
CA TRP A 197 -23.89 -15.54 -12.38
C TRP A 197 -24.92 -16.02 -13.39
N ASP A 198 -26.19 -15.65 -13.22
CA ASP A 198 -27.26 -15.89 -14.20
C ASP A 198 -26.98 -15.17 -15.52
N ARG A 199 -26.51 -13.92 -15.45
CA ARG A 199 -26.07 -13.16 -16.63
C ARG A 199 -24.90 -13.82 -17.35
N LEU A 200 -23.90 -14.28 -16.59
CA LEU A 200 -22.78 -15.01 -17.16
C LEU A 200 -23.23 -16.32 -17.82
N ARG A 201 -24.18 -17.05 -17.22
CA ARG A 201 -24.79 -18.24 -17.82
C ARG A 201 -25.52 -17.90 -19.13
N ALA A 202 -26.32 -16.83 -19.15
CA ALA A 202 -26.99 -16.36 -20.35
C ALA A 202 -25.99 -16.00 -21.46
N ARG A 203 -24.86 -15.37 -21.10
CA ARG A 203 -23.77 -15.08 -22.03
C ARG A 203 -23.11 -16.35 -22.59
N ILE A 204 -22.83 -17.36 -21.75
CA ILE A 204 -22.30 -18.65 -22.19
C ILE A 204 -23.25 -19.33 -23.18
N MET A 205 -24.56 -19.36 -22.89
CA MET A 205 -25.56 -19.92 -23.79
C MET A 205 -25.63 -19.15 -25.11
N ALA A 206 -25.57 -17.81 -25.07
CA ALA A 206 -25.59 -16.96 -26.26
C ALA A 206 -24.31 -17.11 -27.12
N LEU A 207 -23.16 -17.43 -26.50
CA LEU A 207 -21.93 -17.72 -27.24
C LEU A 207 -22.04 -19.03 -28.02
N GLY A 208 -22.75 -20.03 -27.48
CA GLY A 208 -23.07 -21.28 -28.17
C GLY A 208 -21.86 -22.13 -28.55
N ASP A 209 -20.70 -21.91 -27.91
CA ASP A 209 -19.45 -22.58 -28.24
C ASP A 209 -19.32 -23.92 -27.49
N ALA A 210 -19.10 -25.01 -28.24
CA ALA A 210 -19.02 -26.36 -27.70
C ALA A 210 -17.83 -26.58 -26.73
N GLN A 211 -16.81 -25.72 -26.77
CA GLN A 211 -15.66 -25.80 -25.86
C GLN A 211 -15.97 -25.24 -24.47
N VAL A 212 -17.06 -24.51 -24.29
CA VAL A 212 -17.46 -23.91 -23.02
C VAL A 212 -18.59 -24.74 -22.38
N PRO A 213 -18.34 -25.45 -21.27
CA PRO A 213 -19.38 -26.25 -20.63
C PRO A 213 -20.44 -25.35 -19.98
N VAL A 214 -21.69 -25.84 -19.91
CA VAL A 214 -22.81 -25.11 -19.28
C VAL A 214 -22.54 -24.78 -17.80
N ASP A 215 -21.80 -25.64 -17.11
CA ASP A 215 -21.41 -25.44 -15.71
C ASP A 215 -20.25 -24.44 -15.53
N PHE A 216 -19.67 -23.87 -16.59
CA PHE A 216 -18.50 -22.99 -16.52
C PHE A 216 -18.71 -21.77 -15.61
N ALA A 217 -19.90 -21.16 -15.62
CA ALA A 217 -20.23 -20.07 -14.69
C ALA A 217 -20.19 -20.51 -13.21
N ARG A 218 -20.64 -21.75 -12.92
CA ARG A 218 -20.58 -22.32 -11.57
C ARG A 218 -19.13 -22.58 -11.16
N GLN A 219 -18.31 -23.11 -12.06
CA GLN A 219 -16.86 -23.32 -11.83
C GLN A 219 -16.12 -22.00 -11.59
N LEU A 220 -16.42 -20.97 -12.38
CA LEU A 220 -15.90 -19.60 -12.21
C LEU A 220 -16.26 -19.03 -10.84
N ARG A 221 -17.56 -19.05 -10.47
CA ARG A 221 -18.04 -18.61 -9.16
C ARG A 221 -17.32 -19.30 -8.01
N PHE A 222 -17.20 -20.62 -8.12
CA PHE A 222 -16.54 -21.44 -7.11
C PHE A 222 -15.05 -21.11 -6.96
N SER A 223 -14.39 -20.74 -8.05
CA SER A 223 -12.94 -20.50 -8.09
C SER A 223 -12.55 -19.04 -7.86
N LEU A 224 -13.50 -18.10 -7.95
CA LEU A 224 -13.26 -16.67 -7.80
C LEU A 224 -12.55 -16.31 -6.48
N PRO A 225 -12.92 -16.83 -5.29
CA PRO A 225 -12.15 -16.57 -4.07
C PRO A 225 -10.68 -17.00 -4.18
N SER A 226 -10.45 -18.19 -4.74
CA SER A 226 -9.09 -18.72 -4.90
C SER A 226 -8.27 -17.89 -5.89
N ALA A 227 -8.91 -17.39 -6.95
CA ALA A 227 -8.28 -16.49 -7.92
C ALA A 227 -7.86 -15.16 -7.28
N LEU A 228 -8.75 -14.51 -6.52
CA LEU A 228 -8.45 -13.25 -5.82
C LEU A 228 -7.30 -13.43 -4.81
N ALA A 229 -7.32 -14.51 -4.04
CA ALA A 229 -6.24 -14.84 -3.12
C ALA A 229 -4.91 -15.09 -3.86
N LYS A 230 -4.94 -15.74 -5.03
CA LYS A 230 -3.75 -15.98 -5.86
C LYS A 230 -3.14 -14.66 -6.36
N ILE A 231 -3.97 -13.70 -6.78
CA ILE A 231 -3.54 -12.36 -7.21
C ILE A 231 -2.88 -11.59 -6.06
N CYS A 232 -3.54 -11.47 -4.91
CA CYS A 232 -2.99 -10.78 -3.75
C CYS A 232 -1.69 -11.44 -3.24
N THR A 233 -1.64 -12.78 -3.24
CA THR A 233 -0.44 -13.53 -2.85
C THR A 233 0.72 -13.27 -3.82
N ASN A 234 0.47 -13.27 -5.14
CA ASN A 234 1.50 -12.95 -6.13
C ASN A 234 2.07 -11.54 -5.94
N LEU A 235 1.22 -10.56 -5.65
CA LEU A 235 1.68 -9.19 -5.35
C LEU A 235 2.56 -9.15 -4.12
N ALA A 236 2.12 -9.76 -3.02
CA ALA A 236 2.90 -9.83 -1.79
C ALA A 236 4.29 -10.45 -2.02
N LEU A 237 4.35 -11.55 -2.78
CA LEU A 237 5.62 -12.19 -3.16
C LEU A 237 6.50 -11.25 -4.00
N ARG A 238 5.96 -10.63 -5.04
CA ARG A 238 6.72 -9.68 -5.89
C ARG A 238 7.23 -8.47 -5.14
N HIS A 239 6.47 -7.94 -4.18
CA HIS A 239 6.92 -6.82 -3.35
C HIS A 239 8.01 -7.25 -2.38
N ALA A 240 7.88 -8.42 -1.76
CA ALA A 240 8.90 -8.96 -0.88
C ALA A 240 10.21 -9.24 -1.62
N GLU A 241 10.15 -9.84 -2.81
CA GLU A 241 11.32 -10.08 -3.66
C GLU A 241 12.00 -8.78 -4.12
N ALA A 242 11.24 -7.70 -4.24
CA ALA A 242 11.74 -6.37 -4.56
C ALA A 242 12.11 -5.53 -3.31
N GLY A 243 12.15 -6.13 -2.11
CA GLY A 243 12.50 -5.43 -0.86
C GLY A 243 11.45 -4.42 -0.35
N ARG A 244 10.27 -4.34 -0.98
CA ARG A 244 9.21 -3.36 -0.64
C ARG A 244 8.33 -3.88 0.50
N LYS A 245 8.88 -3.91 1.71
CA LYS A 245 8.27 -4.53 2.91
C LYS A 245 6.83 -4.06 3.20
N SER A 246 6.60 -2.75 3.30
CA SER A 246 5.25 -2.22 3.59
C SER A 246 4.21 -2.63 2.53
N ARG A 247 4.58 -2.60 1.24
CA ARG A 247 3.68 -3.03 0.15
C ARG A 247 3.38 -4.53 0.21
N ALA A 248 4.38 -5.35 0.53
CA ALA A 248 4.18 -6.78 0.73
C ALA A 248 3.19 -7.06 1.87
N GLU A 249 3.29 -6.31 2.97
CA GLU A 249 2.37 -6.40 4.12
C GLU A 249 0.94 -5.94 3.76
N ILE A 250 0.79 -4.85 3.01
CA ILE A 250 -0.51 -4.41 2.48
C ILE A 250 -1.14 -5.53 1.66
N ALA A 251 -0.45 -6.04 0.64
CA ALA A 251 -0.96 -7.08 -0.25
C ALA A 251 -1.31 -8.38 0.50
N ALA A 252 -0.48 -8.78 1.47
CA ALA A 252 -0.75 -9.95 2.31
C ALA A 252 -1.97 -9.74 3.23
N SER A 253 -2.18 -8.53 3.77
CA SER A 253 -3.36 -8.23 4.59
C SER A 253 -4.67 -8.38 3.82
N MET A 254 -4.65 -8.16 2.51
CA MET A 254 -5.82 -8.31 1.62
C MET A 254 -6.23 -9.78 1.46
N VAL A 255 -5.27 -10.72 1.54
CA VAL A 255 -5.55 -12.16 1.42
C VAL A 255 -6.54 -12.63 2.50
N GLY A 256 -6.40 -12.16 3.74
CA GLY A 256 -7.33 -12.53 4.81
C GLY A 256 -8.73 -11.92 4.69
N ARG A 257 -8.92 -10.95 3.79
CA ARG A 257 -10.22 -10.33 3.49
C ARG A 257 -10.94 -10.99 2.32
N VAL A 258 -10.32 -11.94 1.64
CA VAL A 258 -10.95 -12.69 0.54
C VAL A 258 -12.10 -13.55 1.12
N PRO A 259 -13.30 -13.51 0.52
CA PRO A 259 -14.47 -14.27 0.97
C PRO A 259 -14.17 -15.78 1.03
N ARG A 260 -14.35 -16.40 2.21
CA ARG A 260 -13.76 -17.70 2.52
C ARG A 260 -14.46 -18.90 1.87
N SER A 261 -13.68 -19.69 1.13
CA SER A 261 -13.78 -21.16 1.16
C SER A 261 -12.42 -21.71 1.63
N ASP A 262 -12.37 -22.16 2.88
CA ASP A 262 -11.10 -22.28 3.64
C ASP A 262 -10.09 -23.29 3.10
N ALA A 263 -10.52 -24.33 2.38
CA ALA A 263 -9.62 -25.36 1.87
C ALA A 263 -9.01 -24.97 0.50
N LEU A 264 -9.79 -24.39 -0.40
CA LEU A 264 -9.35 -24.07 -1.76
C LEU A 264 -8.53 -22.79 -1.82
N VAL A 265 -8.95 -21.75 -1.09
CA VAL A 265 -8.17 -20.52 -0.96
C VAL A 265 -6.80 -20.84 -0.37
N ARG A 266 -6.76 -21.69 0.66
CA ARG A 266 -5.52 -22.15 1.28
C ARG A 266 -4.62 -22.89 0.29
N ARG A 267 -5.16 -23.83 -0.48
CA ARG A 267 -4.40 -24.57 -1.50
C ARG A 267 -3.87 -23.66 -2.61
N ALA A 268 -4.65 -22.67 -3.03
CA ALA A 268 -4.22 -21.66 -4.00
C ALA A 268 -3.06 -20.83 -3.46
N MET A 269 -3.13 -20.38 -2.20
CA MET A 269 -2.03 -19.69 -1.52
C MET A 269 -0.79 -20.59 -1.39
N GLU A 270 -0.95 -21.84 -0.97
CA GLU A 270 0.15 -22.80 -0.85
C GLU A 270 0.86 -23.00 -2.19
N SER A 271 0.11 -23.07 -3.30
CA SER A 271 0.69 -23.17 -4.64
C SER A 271 1.56 -21.97 -5.02
N CYS A 272 1.20 -20.76 -4.57
CA CYS A 272 2.01 -19.56 -4.79
C CYS A 272 3.27 -19.53 -3.94
N VAL A 273 3.27 -20.17 -2.77
CA VAL A 273 4.42 -20.20 -1.85
C VAL A 273 5.41 -21.31 -2.24
N LEU A 274 5.04 -22.27 -3.08
CA LEU A 274 5.93 -23.35 -3.55
C LEU A 274 7.32 -22.88 -4.04
N PRO A 275 7.46 -21.79 -4.82
CA PRO A 275 8.79 -21.29 -5.20
C PRO A 275 9.64 -20.86 -4.00
N VAL A 276 9.02 -20.26 -2.98
CA VAL A 276 9.67 -19.89 -1.72
C VAL A 276 10.12 -21.14 -0.96
N LEU A 277 9.26 -22.17 -0.90
CA LEU A 277 9.63 -23.46 -0.27
C LEU A 277 10.85 -24.08 -0.95
N ARG A 278 10.82 -24.19 -2.29
CA ARG A 278 11.93 -24.76 -3.07
C ARG A 278 13.22 -23.96 -2.88
N ARG A 279 13.12 -22.63 -2.74
CA ARG A 279 14.26 -21.76 -2.50
C ARG A 279 14.86 -21.98 -1.11
N ILE A 280 14.04 -22.13 -0.07
CA ILE A 280 14.49 -22.49 1.29
C ILE A 280 15.15 -23.87 1.25
N ASP A 281 14.49 -24.89 0.69
CA ASP A 281 15.02 -26.25 0.60
C ASP A 281 16.36 -26.28 -0.13
N ARG A 282 16.47 -25.55 -1.24
CA ARG A 282 17.71 -25.44 -2.01
C ARG A 282 18.83 -24.82 -1.19
N ARG A 283 18.56 -23.73 -0.46
CA ARG A 283 19.57 -23.08 0.40
C ARG A 283 20.01 -23.98 1.54
N VAL A 284 19.09 -24.73 2.15
CA VAL A 284 19.42 -25.71 3.19
C VAL A 284 20.29 -26.84 2.62
N LEU A 285 19.94 -27.35 1.44
CA LEU A 285 20.73 -28.37 0.77
C LEU A 285 22.14 -27.87 0.42
N ASP A 286 22.25 -26.66 -0.12
CA ASP A 286 23.53 -26.04 -0.44
C ASP A 286 24.39 -25.85 0.82
N ALA A 287 23.80 -25.36 1.92
CA ALA A 287 24.49 -25.24 3.21
C ALA A 287 25.02 -26.60 3.72
N ARG A 288 24.21 -27.66 3.66
CA ARG A 288 24.64 -29.02 4.03
C ARG A 288 25.78 -29.54 3.15
N ASN A 289 25.72 -29.28 1.85
CA ASN A 289 26.78 -29.67 0.92
C ASN A 289 28.09 -28.92 1.19
N ASP A 290 28.02 -27.64 1.55
CA ASP A 290 29.19 -26.84 1.88
C ASP A 290 29.84 -27.30 3.19
N LEU A 291 29.04 -27.63 4.21
CA LEU A 291 29.53 -28.22 5.47
C LEU A 291 30.20 -29.58 5.26
N ALA A 292 29.65 -30.41 4.37
CA ALA A 292 30.24 -31.71 4.05
C ALA A 292 31.65 -31.57 3.46
N LYS A 293 31.93 -30.46 2.75
CA LYS A 293 33.26 -30.16 2.18
C LYS A 293 34.18 -29.51 3.20
N ASN A 294 33.66 -28.60 4.04
CA ASN A 294 34.45 -27.87 5.01
C ASN A 294 33.65 -27.58 6.29
N ARG A 295 33.81 -28.43 7.30
CA ARG A 295 33.15 -28.26 8.61
C ARG A 295 33.62 -27.01 9.36
N ALA A 296 34.85 -26.55 9.14
CA ALA A 296 35.36 -25.31 9.76
C ALA A 296 34.70 -24.05 9.18
N ALA A 297 33.92 -24.15 8.10
CA ALA A 297 33.09 -23.06 7.58
C ALA A 297 31.69 -23.02 8.21
N GLY A 298 31.41 -23.79 9.27
CA GLY A 298 30.05 -23.93 9.76
C GLY A 298 29.41 -22.65 10.30
N LEU A 299 30.18 -21.77 10.94
CA LEU A 299 29.70 -20.48 11.41
C LEU A 299 29.19 -19.57 10.26
N PRO A 300 30.00 -19.22 9.23
CA PRO A 300 29.53 -18.39 8.13
C PRO A 300 28.43 -19.05 7.30
N VAL A 301 28.43 -20.39 7.18
CA VAL A 301 27.33 -21.12 6.51
C VAL A 301 26.02 -20.97 7.27
N ALA A 302 26.02 -21.14 8.61
CA ALA A 302 24.84 -20.97 9.44
C ALA A 302 24.29 -19.54 9.36
N ALA A 303 25.17 -18.54 9.53
CA ALA A 303 24.80 -17.13 9.49
C ALA A 303 24.23 -16.72 8.13
N LEU A 304 24.84 -17.17 7.03
CA LEU A 304 24.33 -16.90 5.67
C LEU A 304 22.97 -17.58 5.43
N LEU A 305 22.81 -18.84 5.87
CA LEU A 305 21.56 -19.57 5.74
C LEU A 305 20.42 -18.84 6.46
N LEU A 306 20.64 -18.44 7.72
CA LEU A 306 19.66 -17.72 8.53
C LEU A 306 19.28 -16.38 7.89
N ARG A 307 20.26 -15.62 7.39
CA ARG A 307 20.02 -14.34 6.71
C ARG A 307 19.20 -14.51 5.44
N ARG A 308 19.61 -15.43 4.56
CA ARG A 308 18.93 -15.64 3.28
C ARG A 308 17.51 -16.16 3.47
N CYS A 309 17.25 -16.97 4.49
CA CYS A 309 15.92 -17.53 4.75
C CYS A 309 15.02 -16.62 5.59
N ALA A 310 15.54 -15.58 6.26
CA ALA A 310 14.76 -14.72 7.15
C ALA A 310 13.59 -14.02 6.43
N GLU A 311 13.86 -13.38 5.28
CA GLU A 311 12.83 -12.67 4.51
C GLU A 311 11.77 -13.65 3.93
N ASP A 312 12.19 -14.82 3.49
CA ASP A 312 11.29 -15.86 2.99
C ASP A 312 10.36 -16.39 4.10
N LEU A 313 10.89 -16.64 5.30
CA LEU A 313 10.11 -17.06 6.45
C LEU A 313 9.15 -15.95 6.93
N ARG A 314 9.62 -14.69 6.95
CA ARG A 314 8.77 -13.54 7.29
C ARG A 314 7.61 -13.41 6.32
N LEU A 315 7.87 -13.54 5.01
CA LEU A 315 6.86 -13.49 3.97
C LEU A 315 5.81 -14.60 4.14
N VAL A 316 6.24 -15.82 4.43
CA VAL A 316 5.34 -16.95 4.74
C VAL A 316 4.47 -16.63 5.95
N ALA A 317 5.06 -16.09 7.03
CA ALA A 317 4.31 -15.69 8.22
C ALA A 317 3.29 -14.58 7.92
N THR A 318 3.67 -13.55 7.16
CA THR A 318 2.77 -12.44 6.77
C THR A 318 1.60 -12.95 5.93
N LEU A 319 1.87 -13.80 4.93
CA LEU A 319 0.83 -14.39 4.07
C LEU A 319 -0.15 -15.27 4.86
N ARG A 320 0.32 -15.94 5.90
CA ARG A 320 -0.51 -16.80 6.77
C ARG A 320 -1.11 -16.06 7.95
N GLN A 321 -0.85 -14.76 8.09
CA GLN A 321 -1.24 -13.94 9.23
C GLN A 321 -0.76 -14.51 10.58
N GLY A 322 0.45 -15.06 10.58
CA GLY A 322 1.09 -15.59 11.78
C GLY A 322 1.86 -16.89 11.55
N VAL A 323 2.28 -17.48 12.66
CA VAL A 323 3.06 -18.72 12.72
C VAL A 323 2.11 -19.92 12.71
N GLY A 324 2.06 -20.61 11.58
CA GLY A 324 1.28 -21.84 11.40
C GLY A 324 2.15 -23.08 11.13
N PRO A 325 1.55 -24.27 10.96
CA PRO A 325 2.28 -25.52 10.77
C PRO A 325 3.33 -25.48 9.65
N LEU A 326 2.97 -24.94 8.46
CA LEU A 326 3.90 -24.79 7.34
C LEU A 326 5.09 -23.89 7.66
N TYR A 327 4.87 -22.77 8.36
CA TYR A 327 5.96 -21.91 8.80
C TYR A 327 6.89 -22.68 9.74
N LEU A 328 6.33 -23.39 10.72
CA LEU A 328 7.11 -24.12 11.71
C LEU A 328 7.94 -25.22 11.06
N GLU A 329 7.40 -25.96 10.10
CA GLU A 329 8.14 -26.98 9.33
C GLU A 329 9.34 -26.37 8.56
N LEU A 330 9.14 -25.22 7.90
CA LEU A 330 10.21 -24.54 7.17
C LEU A 330 11.26 -23.97 8.09
N ALA A 331 10.82 -23.24 9.12
CA ALA A 331 11.70 -22.67 10.13
C ALA A 331 12.51 -23.78 10.81
N ASN A 332 11.89 -24.92 11.12
CA ASN A 332 12.57 -26.08 11.70
C ASN A 332 13.66 -26.66 10.78
N THR A 333 13.40 -26.72 9.47
CA THR A 333 14.37 -27.20 8.49
C THR A 333 15.61 -26.29 8.42
N VAL A 334 15.39 -24.97 8.47
CA VAL A 334 16.46 -23.96 8.51
C VAL A 334 17.21 -24.01 9.84
N VAL A 335 16.49 -24.02 10.97
CA VAL A 335 17.04 -24.05 12.32
C VAL A 335 17.89 -25.30 12.54
N SER A 336 17.40 -26.47 12.15
CA SER A 336 18.17 -27.72 12.30
C SER A 336 19.47 -27.67 11.50
N ALA A 337 19.44 -27.21 10.25
CA ALA A 337 20.64 -27.15 9.42
C ALA A 337 21.67 -26.12 9.94
N ALA A 338 21.21 -24.97 10.42
CA ALA A 338 22.08 -23.97 11.04
C ALA A 338 22.63 -24.41 12.40
N LEU A 339 21.85 -25.14 13.20
CA LEU A 339 22.31 -25.73 14.45
C LEU A 339 23.38 -26.81 14.21
N ASP A 340 23.15 -27.68 13.22
CA ASP A 340 24.14 -28.69 12.83
C ASP A 340 25.46 -28.02 12.38
N ALA A 341 25.36 -26.95 11.59
CA ALA A 341 26.49 -26.15 11.15
C ALA A 341 27.29 -25.54 12.31
N ALA A 342 26.60 -24.95 13.29
CA ALA A 342 27.23 -24.37 14.48
C ALA A 342 27.93 -25.43 15.34
N VAL A 343 27.29 -26.60 15.53
CA VAL A 343 27.88 -27.71 16.30
C VAL A 343 29.11 -28.31 15.59
N ASP A 344 29.05 -28.49 14.27
CA ASP A 344 30.19 -28.99 13.50
C ASP A 344 31.36 -28.01 13.52
N TYR A 345 31.09 -26.70 13.42
CA TYR A 345 32.11 -25.67 13.58
C TYR A 345 32.73 -25.74 14.98
N GLN A 346 31.92 -25.71 16.04
CA GLN A 346 32.39 -25.77 17.42
C GLN A 346 33.31 -26.96 17.68
N ARG A 347 32.96 -28.14 17.18
CA ARG A 347 33.75 -29.36 17.37
C ARG A 347 35.11 -29.30 16.69
N VAL A 348 35.23 -28.57 15.58
CA VAL A 348 36.46 -28.49 14.80
C VAL A 348 37.35 -27.35 15.28
N THR A 349 36.77 -26.20 15.63
CA THR A 349 37.52 -24.96 15.94
C THR A 349 37.63 -24.69 17.43
N LEU A 350 36.76 -25.29 18.25
CA LEU A 350 36.59 -25.01 19.68
C LEU A 350 36.20 -23.55 19.98
N ASP A 351 35.77 -22.78 18.98
CA ASP A 351 35.38 -21.38 19.11
C ASP A 351 33.96 -21.28 19.69
N ASN A 352 33.87 -21.31 21.02
CA ASN A 352 32.58 -21.24 21.73
C ASN A 352 31.96 -19.85 21.60
N ALA A 353 32.75 -18.78 21.74
CA ALA A 353 32.30 -17.40 21.61
C ALA A 353 31.60 -17.13 20.26
N GLY A 354 32.19 -17.57 19.14
CA GLY A 354 31.57 -17.45 17.82
C GLY A 354 30.22 -18.18 17.74
N CYS A 355 30.14 -19.38 18.32
CA CYS A 355 28.91 -20.20 18.29
C CYS A 355 27.76 -19.57 19.09
N VAL A 356 28.03 -18.90 20.21
CA VAL A 356 26.99 -18.26 21.03
C VAL A 356 26.19 -17.25 20.18
N ALA A 357 26.84 -16.51 19.28
CA ALA A 357 26.17 -15.56 18.37
C ALA A 357 25.06 -16.21 17.55
N VAL A 358 25.42 -17.26 16.82
CA VAL A 358 24.52 -17.97 15.92
C VAL A 358 23.41 -18.68 16.70
N LEU A 359 23.74 -19.30 17.84
CA LEU A 359 22.77 -20.02 18.66
C LEU A 359 21.73 -19.08 19.28
N ARG A 360 22.13 -17.88 19.74
CA ARG A 360 21.17 -16.87 20.20
C ARG A 360 20.24 -16.41 19.09
N ARG A 361 20.79 -16.19 17.89
CA ARG A 361 19.99 -15.81 16.72
C ARG A 361 18.96 -16.89 16.38
N LEU A 362 19.34 -18.16 16.46
CA LEU A 362 18.42 -19.29 16.35
C LEU A 362 17.33 -19.24 17.42
N GLY A 363 17.68 -18.93 18.67
CA GLY A 363 16.73 -18.85 19.80
C GLY A 363 15.62 -17.81 19.63
N ARG A 364 15.86 -16.76 18.80
CA ARG A 364 14.84 -15.74 18.45
C ARG A 364 13.81 -16.25 17.43
N MET A 365 14.02 -17.42 16.84
CA MET A 365 13.10 -17.98 15.84
C MET A 365 12.02 -18.84 16.48
N GLU A 366 10.81 -18.75 15.93
CA GLU A 366 9.76 -19.72 16.21
C GLU A 366 10.10 -21.06 15.55
N MET A 367 10.02 -22.15 16.32
CA MET A 367 10.47 -23.49 15.92
C MET A 367 9.68 -24.58 16.66
N LEU A 368 9.84 -25.82 16.22
CA LEU A 368 9.23 -26.98 16.87
C LEU A 368 9.83 -27.22 18.28
N PRO A 369 9.05 -27.75 19.24
CA PRO A 369 9.51 -27.99 20.61
C PRO A 369 10.78 -28.82 20.71
N GLU A 370 10.92 -29.84 19.86
CA GLU A 370 12.07 -30.74 19.85
C GLU A 370 13.36 -30.01 19.45
N SER A 371 13.26 -29.13 18.45
CA SER A 371 14.39 -28.29 18.03
C SER A 371 14.73 -27.22 19.05
N ARG A 372 13.72 -26.68 19.75
CA ARG A 372 13.95 -25.73 20.85
C ARG A 372 14.70 -26.41 22.00
N GLN A 373 14.26 -27.58 22.43
CA GLN A 373 14.98 -28.35 23.46
C GLN A 373 16.43 -28.62 23.05
N ARG A 374 16.66 -29.10 21.83
CA ARG A 374 18.01 -29.39 21.32
C ARG A 374 18.88 -28.13 21.29
N LEU A 375 18.32 -27.00 20.85
CA LEU A 375 19.00 -25.72 20.85
C LEU A 375 19.36 -25.28 22.27
N ASP A 376 18.43 -25.35 23.22
CA ASP A 376 18.63 -24.91 24.60
C ASP A 376 19.72 -25.73 25.29
N GLU A 377 19.73 -27.06 25.09
CA GLU A 377 20.76 -27.97 25.60
C GLU A 377 22.14 -27.61 25.03
N THR A 378 22.21 -27.39 23.70
CA THR A 378 23.44 -27.03 22.99
C THR A 378 23.96 -25.65 23.44
N TYR A 379 23.07 -24.67 23.51
CA TYR A 379 23.36 -23.32 23.93
C TYR A 379 23.87 -23.27 25.36
N THR A 380 23.25 -24.01 26.29
CA THR A 380 23.68 -24.06 27.69
C THR A 380 25.13 -24.52 27.82
N VAL A 381 25.52 -25.58 27.11
CA VAL A 381 26.89 -26.12 27.15
C VAL A 381 27.89 -25.14 26.55
N ILE A 382 27.61 -24.62 25.35
CA ILE A 382 28.53 -23.73 24.63
C ILE A 382 28.66 -22.38 25.35
N ARG A 383 27.56 -21.83 25.88
CA ARG A 383 27.56 -20.58 26.65
C ARG A 383 28.45 -20.70 27.88
N ARG A 384 28.31 -21.77 28.68
CA ARG A 384 29.14 -21.99 29.86
C ARG A 384 30.63 -22.03 29.51
N ASN A 385 31.00 -22.69 28.42
CA ASN A 385 32.39 -22.73 27.97
C ASN A 385 32.88 -21.34 27.52
N ALA A 386 32.02 -20.56 26.85
CA ALA A 386 32.34 -19.19 26.46
C ALA A 386 32.49 -18.23 27.66
N GLU A 387 31.77 -18.44 28.77
CA GLU A 387 31.93 -17.69 30.03
C GLU A 387 33.34 -17.86 30.61
N GLU A 388 33.91 -19.07 30.49
CA GLU A 388 35.27 -19.37 30.97
C GLU A 388 36.35 -18.75 30.06
N GLU A 389 36.03 -18.48 28.79
CA GLU A 389 36.97 -17.98 27.78
C GLU A 389 37.07 -16.45 27.71
N GLY A 390 36.07 -15.70 28.20
CA GLY A 390 36.13 -14.24 28.21
C GLY A 390 34.79 -13.52 28.32
N PRO A 391 34.73 -12.21 27.98
CA PRO A 391 33.56 -11.36 28.20
C PRO A 391 32.46 -11.54 27.16
N ALA A 392 32.51 -12.61 26.35
CA ALA A 392 31.52 -12.94 25.32
C ALA A 392 30.09 -12.98 25.88
N VAL A 393 29.91 -13.55 27.07
CA VAL A 393 28.59 -13.65 27.70
C VAL A 393 28.14 -12.33 28.31
N GLU A 394 29.05 -11.57 28.93
CA GLU A 394 28.75 -10.21 29.41
C GLU A 394 28.25 -9.31 28.26
N TRP A 395 28.92 -9.40 27.11
CA TRP A 395 28.50 -8.69 25.90
C TRP A 395 27.06 -9.01 25.52
N TYR A 396 26.67 -10.30 25.55
CA TYR A 396 25.31 -10.72 25.20
C TYR A 396 24.25 -10.28 26.20
N ASP A 397 24.54 -10.36 27.50
CA ASP A 397 23.60 -9.93 28.53
C ASP A 397 23.29 -8.43 28.39
N LYS A 398 24.32 -7.62 28.08
CA LYS A 398 24.15 -6.21 27.73
C LYS A 398 23.38 -6.02 26.43
N ALA A 399 23.68 -6.79 25.39
CA ALA A 399 23.01 -6.69 24.11
C ALA A 399 21.51 -6.98 24.23
N GLU A 400 21.13 -7.97 25.04
CA GLU A 400 19.74 -8.30 25.33
C GLU A 400 19.03 -7.22 26.14
N SER A 401 19.69 -6.70 27.18
CA SER A 401 19.16 -5.56 27.95
C SER A 401 18.84 -4.36 27.04
N ILE A 402 19.75 -4.05 26.10
CA ILE A 402 19.58 -2.94 25.16
C ILE A 402 18.50 -3.28 24.11
N ALA A 403 18.49 -4.49 23.57
CA ALA A 403 17.48 -4.91 22.59
C ALA A 403 16.05 -4.79 23.15
N GLY A 404 15.86 -5.08 24.45
CA GLY A 404 14.59 -4.90 25.13
C GLY A 404 14.14 -3.43 25.25
N SER A 405 15.07 -2.46 25.25
CA SER A 405 14.76 -1.04 25.37
C SER A 405 14.62 -0.32 24.02
N ILE A 406 15.02 -0.93 22.89
CA ILE A 406 14.98 -0.31 21.54
C ILE A 406 13.64 0.36 21.23
N LYS A 407 12.51 -0.30 21.53
CA LYS A 407 11.18 0.25 21.25
C LYS A 407 10.73 1.33 22.25
N ALA A 408 11.22 1.29 23.48
CA ALA A 408 10.75 2.16 24.56
C ALA A 408 11.59 3.45 24.65
N THR A 409 12.92 3.32 24.55
CA THR A 409 13.88 4.42 24.68
C THR A 409 14.98 4.30 23.60
N PRO A 410 14.65 4.54 22.31
CA PRO A 410 15.60 4.28 21.21
C PRO A 410 16.88 5.14 21.29
N HIS A 411 16.79 6.41 21.69
CA HIS A 411 17.97 7.27 21.87
C HIS A 411 18.91 6.77 22.96
N GLU A 412 18.36 6.34 24.10
CA GLU A 412 19.13 5.75 25.19
C GLU A 412 19.77 4.43 24.75
N ALA A 413 19.01 3.58 24.05
CA ALA A 413 19.51 2.33 23.50
C ALA A 413 20.68 2.56 22.55
N TYR A 414 20.60 3.54 21.63
CA TYR A 414 21.72 3.92 20.76
C TYR A 414 22.95 4.36 21.56
N GLY A 415 22.77 5.25 22.55
CA GLY A 415 23.85 5.68 23.43
C GLY A 415 24.54 4.51 24.15
N ARG A 416 23.76 3.52 24.61
CA ARG A 416 24.29 2.30 25.24
C ARG A 416 24.99 1.36 24.24
N ILE A 417 24.54 1.26 23.00
CA ILE A 417 25.28 0.52 21.96
C ILE A 417 26.67 1.12 21.78
N VAL A 418 26.74 2.45 21.59
CA VAL A 418 28.00 3.15 21.30
C VAL A 418 28.94 3.18 22.50
N SER A 419 28.41 3.38 23.72
CA SER A 419 29.24 3.54 24.93
C SER A 419 29.52 2.24 25.69
N GLU A 420 28.71 1.19 25.50
CA GLU A 420 28.89 -0.08 26.21
C GLU A 420 29.23 -1.24 25.25
N LEU A 421 28.41 -1.50 24.23
CA LEU A 421 28.54 -2.71 23.41
C LEU A 421 29.71 -2.67 22.43
N ILE A 422 29.91 -1.55 21.73
CA ILE A 422 31.02 -1.41 20.78
C ILE A 422 32.37 -1.50 21.51
N PRO A 423 32.62 -0.79 22.62
CA PRO A 423 33.87 -0.92 23.36
C PRO A 423 34.12 -2.33 23.89
N LEU A 424 33.08 -3.01 24.40
CA LEU A 424 33.20 -4.41 24.82
C LEU A 424 33.54 -5.33 23.63
N PHE A 425 32.91 -5.12 22.48
CA PHE A 425 33.22 -5.83 21.23
C PHE A 425 34.66 -5.64 20.78
N GLU A 426 35.16 -4.41 20.80
CA GLU A 426 36.54 -4.10 20.41
C GLU A 426 37.56 -4.74 21.37
N GLY A 427 37.23 -4.85 22.65
CA GLY A 427 38.04 -5.49 23.68
C GLY A 427 38.04 -7.02 23.65
N MET A 428 37.12 -7.66 22.92
CA MET A 428 37.04 -9.12 22.85
C MET A 428 38.13 -9.75 21.97
N THR A 429 38.66 -10.88 22.43
CA THR A 429 39.61 -11.71 21.68
C THR A 429 38.85 -12.72 20.82
N LEU A 430 38.39 -12.27 19.64
CA LEU A 430 37.57 -13.06 18.72
C LEU A 430 38.38 -13.57 17.52
N THR A 431 37.99 -14.75 17.00
CA THR A 431 38.39 -15.18 15.65
C THR A 431 37.85 -14.20 14.60
N GLU A 432 38.43 -14.18 13.40
CA GLU A 432 37.96 -13.31 12.31
C GLU A 432 36.47 -13.55 11.99
N LEU A 433 36.05 -14.82 11.95
CA LEU A 433 34.66 -15.20 11.72
C LEU A 433 33.74 -14.78 12.87
N ALA A 434 34.14 -15.01 14.13
CA ALA A 434 33.36 -14.56 15.28
C ALA A 434 33.23 -13.03 15.29
N ARG A 435 34.31 -12.30 14.97
CA ARG A 435 34.29 -10.83 14.89
C ARG A 435 33.25 -10.31 13.90
N VAL A 436 33.09 -10.96 12.74
CA VAL A 436 32.06 -10.61 11.75
C VAL A 436 30.65 -10.86 12.29
N GLU A 437 30.41 -11.96 13.01
CA GLU A 437 29.06 -12.27 13.55
C GLU A 437 28.63 -11.31 14.66
N TYR A 438 29.54 -10.92 15.55
CA TYR A 438 29.24 -9.90 16.57
C TYR A 438 29.00 -8.53 15.93
N ALA A 439 29.80 -8.15 14.92
CA ALA A 439 29.58 -6.93 14.14
C ALA A 439 28.20 -6.93 13.46
N ASN A 440 27.81 -8.05 12.86
CA ASN A 440 26.48 -8.22 12.24
C ASN A 440 25.34 -8.04 13.27
N GLU A 441 25.48 -8.55 14.51
CA GLU A 441 24.45 -8.37 15.55
C GLU A 441 24.33 -6.89 15.96
N ILE A 442 25.43 -6.16 16.11
CA ILE A 442 25.40 -4.71 16.41
C ILE A 442 24.74 -3.97 15.24
N ALA A 443 25.14 -4.27 14.00
CA ALA A 443 24.57 -3.67 12.81
C ALA A 443 23.04 -3.91 12.73
N LEU A 444 22.57 -5.11 13.04
CA LEU A 444 21.15 -5.43 13.11
C LEU A 444 20.41 -4.64 14.19
N MET A 445 21.01 -4.45 15.37
CA MET A 445 20.43 -3.62 16.44
C MET A 445 20.34 -2.15 16.03
N LEU A 446 21.38 -1.60 15.41
CA LEU A 446 21.39 -0.23 14.89
C LEU A 446 20.35 -0.04 13.78
N HIS A 447 20.22 -1.02 12.88
CA HIS A 447 19.17 -1.02 11.86
C HIS A 447 17.76 -1.09 12.49
N GLN A 448 17.55 -1.90 13.53
CA GLN A 448 16.26 -1.95 14.26
C GLN A 448 15.94 -0.63 14.97
N LEU A 449 16.94 0.06 15.51
CA LEU A 449 16.79 1.39 16.09
C LEU A 449 16.38 2.41 15.03
N ALA A 450 17.08 2.42 13.89
CA ALA A 450 16.74 3.30 12.78
C ALA A 450 15.28 3.11 12.33
N ALA A 451 14.84 1.86 12.21
CA ALA A 451 13.45 1.54 11.87
C ALA A 451 12.43 1.92 12.96
N ALA A 452 12.82 1.90 14.24
CA ALA A 452 11.94 2.35 15.33
C ALA A 452 11.77 3.88 15.35
N MET A 453 12.74 4.61 14.80
CA MET A 453 12.80 6.08 14.80
C MET A 453 12.36 6.72 13.48
N SER A 454 12.23 5.95 12.40
CA SER A 454 11.89 6.44 11.05
C SER A 454 10.49 7.09 10.92
N GLY A 455 9.68 7.12 11.98
CA GLY A 455 8.37 7.78 12.00
C GLY A 455 8.39 9.24 12.45
N ASP A 456 9.49 9.71 13.07
CA ASP A 456 9.63 11.09 13.54
C ASP A 456 10.36 11.93 12.50
N TRP A 457 9.61 12.83 11.85
CA TRP A 457 10.17 13.80 10.92
C TRP A 457 11.24 14.67 11.62
N GLY A 458 12.47 14.67 11.09
CA GLY A 458 13.57 15.52 11.58
C GLY A 458 14.72 14.78 12.28
N GLN A 459 14.70 13.46 12.38
CA GLN A 459 15.80 12.67 12.97
C GLN A 459 16.78 12.08 11.94
N PHE A 460 16.81 12.60 10.70
CA PHE A 460 17.67 12.11 9.62
C PHE A 460 19.15 12.06 10.00
N GLU A 461 19.64 13.05 10.74
CA GLU A 461 21.02 13.07 11.21
C GLU A 461 21.31 11.90 12.17
N THR A 462 20.43 11.67 13.14
CA THR A 462 20.55 10.56 14.09
C THR A 462 20.43 9.21 13.38
N LEU A 463 19.45 9.05 12.49
CA LEU A 463 19.26 7.84 11.67
C LEU A 463 20.49 7.57 10.79
N GLY A 464 21.01 8.61 10.15
CA GLY A 464 22.22 8.56 9.34
C GLY A 464 23.43 8.18 10.16
N ALA A 465 23.60 8.75 11.36
CA ALA A 465 24.67 8.40 12.28
C ALA A 465 24.60 6.93 12.72
N MET A 466 23.39 6.38 12.98
CA MET A 466 23.21 4.97 13.32
C MET A 466 23.65 4.03 12.17
N LEU A 467 23.21 4.31 10.95
CA LEU A 467 23.57 3.51 9.77
C LEU A 467 25.06 3.63 9.44
N GLN A 468 25.64 4.84 9.54
CA GLN A 468 27.07 5.05 9.37
C GLN A 468 27.89 4.31 10.43
N THR A 469 27.47 4.34 11.69
CA THR A 469 28.10 3.56 12.77
C THR A 469 28.08 2.07 12.44
N ALA A 470 26.95 1.56 11.93
CA ALA A 470 26.86 0.16 11.50
C ALA A 470 27.80 -0.18 10.34
N LEU A 471 27.99 0.75 9.38
CA LEU A 471 28.89 0.59 8.23
C LEU A 471 30.38 0.62 8.56
N GLN A 472 30.75 1.19 9.72
CA GLN A 472 32.13 1.17 10.22
C GLN A 472 32.53 -0.17 10.83
N LEU A 473 31.56 -1.02 11.17
CA LEU A 473 31.82 -2.34 11.74
C LEU A 473 32.28 -3.33 10.66
N PRO A 474 33.13 -4.31 11.00
CA PRO A 474 33.60 -5.35 10.08
C PRO A 474 32.50 -6.41 9.83
N SER A 475 31.39 -5.97 9.25
CA SER A 475 30.21 -6.79 8.94
C SER A 475 30.38 -7.53 7.61
N ALA A 476 29.55 -8.55 7.38
CA ALA A 476 29.55 -9.27 6.12
C ALA A 476 29.07 -8.40 4.94
N ALA A 477 29.54 -8.73 3.72
CA ALA A 477 29.30 -7.93 2.52
C ALA A 477 27.80 -7.69 2.22
N ASP A 478 26.96 -8.69 2.43
CA ASP A 478 25.50 -8.59 2.22
C ASP A 478 24.81 -7.66 3.23
N VAL A 479 25.27 -7.66 4.49
CA VAL A 479 24.76 -6.72 5.52
C VAL A 479 25.20 -5.30 5.16
N ARG A 480 26.45 -5.14 4.73
CA ARG A 480 26.98 -3.85 4.30
C ARG A 480 26.20 -3.28 3.11
N GLU A 481 25.95 -4.09 2.08
CA GLU A 481 25.16 -3.70 0.91
C GLU A 481 23.74 -3.26 1.30
N SER A 482 23.08 -3.99 2.21
CA SER A 482 21.77 -3.58 2.74
C SER A 482 21.83 -2.23 3.47
N LEU A 483 22.81 -2.04 4.35
CA LEU A 483 22.96 -0.78 5.09
C LEU A 483 23.30 0.40 4.18
N GLU A 484 24.11 0.18 3.14
CA GLU A 484 24.42 1.19 2.11
C GLU A 484 23.15 1.58 1.34
N ALA A 485 22.31 0.61 0.98
CA ALA A 485 21.03 0.86 0.33
C ALA A 485 20.06 1.63 1.25
N ASP A 486 19.96 1.26 2.52
CA ASP A 486 19.12 1.95 3.50
C ASP A 486 19.60 3.39 3.74
N LEU A 487 20.91 3.60 3.84
CA LEU A 487 21.50 4.94 3.97
C LEU A 487 21.25 5.79 2.71
N ALA A 488 21.40 5.21 1.52
CA ALA A 488 21.11 5.90 0.27
C ALA A 488 19.61 6.26 0.15
N ALA A 489 18.72 5.37 0.58
CA ALA A 489 17.29 5.64 0.62
C ALA A 489 16.96 6.78 1.59
N LEU A 490 17.54 6.75 2.81
CA LEU A 490 17.39 7.81 3.80
C LEU A 490 17.90 9.16 3.28
N GLN A 491 19.05 9.17 2.61
CA GLN A 491 19.62 10.37 1.99
C GLN A 491 18.75 10.88 0.84
N SER A 492 18.18 9.99 0.02
CA SER A 492 17.26 10.37 -1.05
C SER A 492 15.96 10.95 -0.48
N GLU A 493 15.45 10.40 0.63
CA GLU A 493 14.27 10.93 1.31
C GLU A 493 14.58 12.29 1.92
N GLN A 494 15.71 12.44 2.61
CA GLN A 494 16.17 13.72 3.12
C GLN A 494 16.31 14.74 1.99
N GLN A 495 16.92 14.38 0.87
CA GLN A 495 17.06 15.27 -0.29
C GLN A 495 15.70 15.65 -0.88
N ALA A 496 14.75 14.72 -0.95
CA ALA A 496 13.39 15.03 -1.40
C ALA A 496 12.69 16.01 -0.45
N LEU A 497 12.91 15.89 0.86
CA LEU A 497 12.40 16.85 1.84
C LEU A 497 13.10 18.20 1.72
N ASP A 498 14.43 18.23 1.59
CA ASP A 498 15.20 19.45 1.41
C ASP A 498 14.80 20.20 0.13
N GLN A 499 14.49 19.46 -0.96
CA GLN A 499 13.96 20.04 -2.20
C GLN A 499 12.56 20.65 -2.03
N LYS A 500 11.79 20.18 -1.06
CA LYS A 500 10.46 20.70 -0.74
C LYS A 500 10.52 21.75 0.36
N ALA A 501 11.58 21.79 1.15
CA ALA A 501 11.81 22.82 2.14
C ALA A 501 12.02 24.17 1.45
N LEU A 502 11.52 25.22 2.09
CA LEU A 502 11.65 26.57 1.61
C LEU A 502 12.48 27.37 2.60
N HIS A 503 13.43 28.12 2.07
CA HIS A 503 14.10 29.21 2.78
C HIS A 503 14.11 30.43 1.85
N ILE A 504 13.47 31.50 2.28
CA ILE A 504 13.50 32.81 1.61
C ILE A 504 14.07 33.80 2.61
N GLU A 505 15.10 34.53 2.21
CA GLU A 505 15.69 35.62 3.00
C GLU A 505 15.75 36.87 2.12
N THR A 506 15.15 37.95 2.62
CA THR A 506 15.17 39.29 2.02
C THR A 506 15.83 40.26 3.01
N GLU A 507 16.01 41.53 2.63
CA GLU A 507 16.55 42.54 3.55
C GLU A 507 15.69 42.74 4.82
N THR A 508 14.40 42.42 4.74
CA THR A 508 13.42 42.69 5.80
C THR A 508 12.83 41.44 6.42
N ASP A 509 12.81 40.32 5.70
CA ASP A 509 12.04 39.14 6.10
C ASP A 509 12.79 37.83 5.86
N THR A 510 12.61 36.87 6.78
CA THR A 510 13.09 35.50 6.65
C THR A 510 11.91 34.54 6.79
N ILE A 511 11.70 33.69 5.79
CA ILE A 511 10.66 32.65 5.79
C ILE A 511 11.31 31.29 5.67
N GLU A 512 10.96 30.39 6.58
CA GLU A 512 11.34 28.98 6.51
C GLU A 512 10.10 28.11 6.56
N ILE A 513 10.00 27.12 5.66
CA ILE A 513 8.93 26.12 5.69
C ILE A 513 9.56 24.75 5.51
N ASP A 514 9.41 23.90 6.51
CA ASP A 514 9.88 22.51 6.47
C ASP A 514 8.95 21.59 7.28
N ALA A 515 9.37 20.34 7.50
CA ALA A 515 8.60 19.37 8.27
C ALA A 515 8.39 19.76 9.75
N ARG A 516 9.23 20.64 10.30
CA ARG A 516 9.19 21.09 11.70
C ARG A 516 8.21 22.25 11.89
N GLY A 517 7.83 22.96 10.83
CA GLY A 517 6.89 24.07 10.91
C GLY A 517 7.14 25.17 9.89
N ILE A 518 6.63 26.35 10.23
CA ILE A 518 6.82 27.58 9.47
C ILE A 518 7.40 28.68 10.36
N ARG A 519 8.48 29.30 9.90
CA ARG A 519 9.07 30.51 10.50
C ARG A 519 8.77 31.71 9.63
N HIS A 520 8.45 32.82 10.27
CA HIS A 520 8.53 34.14 9.69
C HIS A 520 9.21 35.08 10.68
N ASN A 521 10.42 35.52 10.36
CA ASN A 521 11.29 36.27 11.26
C ASN A 521 11.48 35.52 12.60
N GLU A 522 11.12 36.13 13.73
CA GLU A 522 11.20 35.50 15.05
C GLU A 522 9.98 34.63 15.40
N GLN A 523 8.92 34.64 14.56
CA GLN A 523 7.69 33.92 14.83
C GLN A 523 7.75 32.50 14.28
N TRP A 524 7.55 31.50 15.15
CA TRP A 524 7.53 30.09 14.78
C TRP A 524 6.16 29.47 15.03
N VAL A 525 5.63 28.74 14.04
CA VAL A 525 4.40 27.97 14.15
C VAL A 525 4.70 26.51 13.81
N THR A 526 4.43 25.62 14.75
CA THR A 526 4.60 24.18 14.53
C THR A 526 3.40 23.60 13.75
N PRO A 527 3.57 22.44 13.09
CA PRO A 527 2.48 21.76 12.42
C PRO A 527 1.28 21.52 13.33
N GLU A 528 1.46 21.24 14.62
CA GLU A 528 0.41 20.95 15.59
C GLU A 528 -0.39 22.19 16.00
N THR A 529 0.27 23.34 16.08
CA THR A 529 -0.32 24.61 16.55
C THR A 529 -0.96 25.41 15.43
N LEU A 530 -0.67 25.07 14.17
CA LEU A 530 -1.31 25.66 13.00
C LEU A 530 -2.82 25.39 12.99
N THR A 531 -3.62 26.44 12.88
CA THR A 531 -5.10 26.37 12.90
C THR A 531 -5.75 26.93 11.64
N GLY A 532 -5.02 27.73 10.86
CA GLY A 532 -5.54 28.34 9.65
C GLY A 532 -4.49 28.49 8.55
N PHE A 533 -4.92 28.27 7.32
CA PHE A 533 -4.18 28.56 6.10
C PHE A 533 -5.12 29.15 5.05
N ARG A 534 -4.68 30.19 4.33
CA ARG A 534 -5.40 30.78 3.19
C ARG A 534 -4.41 31.35 2.19
N HIS A 535 -4.76 31.33 0.92
CA HIS A 535 -3.91 31.89 -0.13
C HIS A 535 -4.73 32.21 -1.37
N GLY A 536 -4.26 33.16 -2.18
CA GLY A 536 -4.94 33.53 -3.42
C GLY A 536 -4.47 34.85 -3.99
N LEU A 537 -5.16 35.32 -5.02
CA LEU A 537 -4.93 36.64 -5.61
C LEU A 537 -5.83 37.68 -4.94
N TYR A 538 -5.32 38.88 -4.77
CA TYR A 538 -6.11 40.04 -4.38
C TYR A 538 -5.70 41.27 -5.19
N LEU A 539 -6.62 42.22 -5.36
CA LEU A 539 -6.40 43.40 -6.18
C LEU A 539 -5.90 44.55 -5.31
N VAL A 540 -4.77 45.14 -5.70
CA VAL A 540 -4.23 46.36 -5.13
C VAL A 540 -4.49 47.52 -6.10
N ALA A 541 -4.95 48.65 -5.56
CA ALA A 541 -5.15 49.85 -6.35
C ALA A 541 -3.80 50.50 -6.64
N ASP A 542 -3.44 50.63 -7.93
CA ASP A 542 -2.22 51.31 -8.39
C ASP A 542 -2.60 52.40 -9.41
N GLY A 543 -2.90 53.59 -8.89
CA GLY A 543 -3.38 54.72 -9.71
C GLY A 543 -4.73 54.44 -10.38
N GLU A 544 -4.79 54.52 -11.72
CA GLU A 544 -5.98 54.22 -12.53
C GLU A 544 -6.09 52.72 -12.91
N THR A 545 -5.10 51.90 -12.53
CA THR A 545 -5.02 50.46 -12.85
C THR A 545 -5.13 49.58 -11.60
N GLN A 546 -5.61 48.36 -11.76
CA GLN A 546 -5.62 47.34 -10.70
C GLN A 546 -4.51 46.32 -10.97
N ALA A 547 -3.59 46.16 -10.01
CA ALA A 547 -2.58 45.11 -10.03
C ALA A 547 -3.06 43.92 -9.19
N SER A 548 -2.77 42.70 -9.65
CA SER A 548 -3.08 41.47 -8.89
C SER A 548 -1.86 41.05 -8.08
N HIS A 549 -2.02 40.97 -6.77
CA HIS A 549 -0.97 40.53 -5.84
C HIS A 549 -1.25 39.13 -5.31
N TYR A 550 -0.17 38.37 -5.05
CA TYR A 550 -0.23 37.04 -4.49
C TYR A 550 -0.17 37.08 -2.96
N LEU A 551 -1.17 36.49 -2.30
CA LEU A 551 -1.27 36.43 -0.84
C LEU A 551 -1.10 35.00 -0.34
N VAL A 552 -0.27 34.82 0.68
CA VAL A 552 -0.23 33.61 1.51
C VAL A 552 -0.38 34.01 2.97
N ALA A 553 -1.26 33.36 3.72
CA ALA A 553 -1.43 33.64 5.13
C ALA A 553 -1.68 32.37 5.93
N TRP A 554 -1.19 32.37 7.17
CA TRP A 554 -1.39 31.28 8.12
C TRP A 554 -1.58 31.82 9.53
N ARG A 555 -2.14 30.99 10.41
CA ARG A 555 -2.33 31.36 11.81
C ARG A 555 -2.27 30.18 12.77
N SER A 556 -1.92 30.48 14.00
CA SER A 556 -2.06 29.65 15.19
C SER A 556 -2.99 30.36 16.20
N ALA A 557 -3.01 29.92 17.46
CA ALA A 557 -3.72 30.63 18.52
C ALA A 557 -3.03 31.97 18.91
N GLU A 558 -1.73 32.09 18.66
CA GLU A 558 -0.90 33.20 19.15
C GLU A 558 -0.40 34.11 18.03
N VAL A 559 -0.32 33.60 16.80
CA VAL A 559 0.30 34.28 15.66
C VAL A 559 -0.62 34.23 14.45
N GLU A 560 -0.75 35.34 13.73
CA GLU A 560 -1.33 35.41 12.40
C GLU A 560 -0.36 36.16 11.49
N VAL A 561 0.05 35.52 10.39
CA VAL A 561 0.97 36.09 9.39
C VAL A 561 0.24 36.14 8.05
N ALA A 562 0.36 37.27 7.36
CA ALA A 562 -0.10 37.45 6.00
C ALA A 562 1.02 38.05 5.16
N LEU A 563 1.44 37.31 4.14
CA LEU A 563 2.50 37.66 3.22
C LEU A 563 1.94 38.07 1.87
N ASP A 564 2.29 39.27 1.45
CA ASP A 564 2.19 39.68 0.06
C ASP A 564 3.49 39.31 -0.66
N CYS A 565 3.43 38.34 -1.58
CA CYS A 565 4.61 37.86 -2.29
C CYS A 565 5.18 38.91 -3.25
N ASN A 566 4.37 39.85 -3.75
CA ASN A 566 4.84 40.95 -4.60
C ASN A 566 5.67 41.94 -3.77
N LEU A 567 5.21 42.29 -2.56
CA LEU A 567 5.99 43.17 -1.67
C LEU A 567 7.25 42.48 -1.14
N LEU A 568 7.18 41.17 -0.89
CA LEU A 568 8.29 40.39 -0.37
C LEU A 568 9.39 40.16 -1.41
N LEU A 569 9.03 39.80 -2.65
CA LEU A 569 9.98 39.28 -3.66
C LEU A 569 10.13 40.19 -4.89
N GLY A 570 9.29 41.21 -5.00
CA GLY A 570 9.14 42.01 -6.22
C GLY A 570 8.26 41.33 -7.27
N ASP A 571 7.67 42.15 -8.15
CA ASP A 571 6.64 41.70 -9.11
C ASP A 571 7.12 40.60 -10.06
N GLU A 572 8.38 40.64 -10.51
CA GLU A 572 8.93 39.65 -11.44
C GLU A 572 9.07 38.24 -10.82
N ALA A 573 9.30 38.15 -9.51
CA ALA A 573 9.53 36.88 -8.80
C ALA A 573 8.32 36.42 -7.96
N ALA A 574 7.29 37.27 -7.81
CA ALA A 574 6.15 37.06 -6.92
C ALA A 574 5.40 35.75 -7.20
N GLU A 575 5.09 35.45 -8.46
CA GLU A 575 4.36 34.24 -8.84
C GLU A 575 5.16 32.97 -8.54
N ALA A 576 6.43 32.94 -8.91
CA ALA A 576 7.30 31.78 -8.67
C ALA A 576 7.53 31.55 -7.16
N GLY A 577 7.72 32.62 -6.40
CA GLY A 577 7.84 32.56 -4.95
C GLY A 577 6.55 32.11 -4.26
N TYR A 578 5.41 32.64 -4.70
CA TYR A 578 4.09 32.20 -4.26
C TYR A 578 3.90 30.68 -4.48
N GLN A 579 4.18 30.17 -5.68
CA GLN A 579 4.09 28.74 -5.97
C GLN A 579 5.06 27.91 -5.11
N SER A 580 6.26 28.41 -4.85
CA SER A 580 7.24 27.73 -3.99
C SER A 580 6.75 27.64 -2.55
N ILE A 581 6.21 28.73 -2.00
CA ILE A 581 5.57 28.77 -0.67
C ILE A 581 4.43 27.76 -0.60
N LEU A 582 3.52 27.77 -1.60
CA LEU A 582 2.41 26.82 -1.63
C LEU A 582 2.89 25.38 -1.68
N ASN A 583 3.85 25.06 -2.54
CA ASN A 583 4.37 23.70 -2.68
C ASN A 583 4.90 23.16 -1.35
N SER A 584 5.68 23.95 -0.60
CA SER A 584 6.18 23.56 0.72
C SER A 584 5.06 23.44 1.74
N PHE A 585 4.12 24.38 1.77
CA PHE A 585 3.01 24.38 2.71
C PHE A 585 2.07 23.18 2.51
N TYR A 586 1.71 22.88 1.25
CA TYR A 586 0.89 21.72 0.89
C TYR A 586 1.57 20.39 1.17
N TYR A 587 2.90 20.36 1.08
CA TYR A 587 3.67 19.15 1.35
C TYR A 587 3.80 18.89 2.86
N PHE A 588 4.25 19.87 3.65
CA PHE A 588 4.58 19.66 5.06
C PHE A 588 3.42 19.89 6.04
N LEU A 589 2.59 20.91 5.81
CA LEU A 589 1.71 21.44 6.86
C LEU A 589 0.23 21.10 6.62
N THR A 590 -0.21 21.15 5.36
CA THR A 590 -1.61 20.93 4.98
C THR A 590 -2.17 19.55 5.39
N PRO A 591 -1.45 18.42 5.22
CA PRO A 591 -1.99 17.10 5.60
C PRO A 591 -2.32 17.00 7.10
N GLY A 592 -1.46 17.55 7.96
CA GLY A 592 -1.67 17.58 9.40
C GLY A 592 -2.84 18.49 9.78
N LEU A 593 -2.94 19.67 9.16
CA LEU A 593 -4.03 20.61 9.38
C LEU A 593 -5.40 20.02 8.99
N ILE A 594 -5.51 19.39 7.81
CA ILE A 594 -6.72 18.69 7.38
C ILE A 594 -7.11 17.62 8.40
N SER A 595 -6.14 16.78 8.79
CA SER A 595 -6.38 15.67 9.73
C SER A 595 -6.94 16.16 11.07
N ARG A 596 -6.40 17.26 11.61
CA ARG A 596 -6.91 17.86 12.85
C ARG A 596 -8.30 18.45 12.70
N ILE A 597 -8.58 19.18 11.62
CA ILE A 597 -9.91 19.73 11.36
C ILE A 597 -10.95 18.60 11.28
N VAL A 598 -10.64 17.53 10.54
CA VAL A 598 -11.50 16.35 10.43
C VAL A 598 -11.70 15.69 11.79
N PHE A 599 -10.63 15.52 12.58
CA PHE A 599 -10.70 14.94 13.91
C PHE A 599 -11.57 15.77 14.86
N SER A 600 -11.40 17.10 14.88
CA SER A 600 -12.22 18.02 15.67
C SER A 600 -13.71 17.93 15.32
N ILE A 601 -14.04 17.96 14.03
CA ILE A 601 -15.44 17.87 13.57
C ILE A 601 -16.05 16.53 13.98
N ARG A 602 -15.33 15.42 13.77
CA ARG A 602 -15.78 14.08 14.19
C ARG A 602 -15.92 13.95 15.71
N GLY A 603 -15.03 14.60 16.47
CA GLY A 603 -15.10 14.73 17.92
C GLY A 603 -16.27 15.59 18.42
N GLY A 604 -17.07 16.17 17.52
CA GLY A 604 -18.26 16.96 17.85
C GLY A 604 -17.99 18.45 18.04
N GLN A 605 -16.79 18.93 17.77
CA GLN A 605 -16.50 20.37 17.75
C GLN A 605 -17.12 21.02 16.51
N ILE A 606 -17.55 22.28 16.66
CA ILE A 606 -18.02 23.10 15.55
C ILE A 606 -16.80 23.82 14.95
N VAL A 607 -16.55 23.60 13.67
CA VAL A 607 -15.52 24.32 12.91
C VAL A 607 -16.21 25.27 11.93
N TYR A 608 -15.64 26.45 11.70
CA TYR A 608 -16.22 27.45 10.80
C TYR A 608 -15.41 27.58 9.51
N LEU A 609 -16.12 27.62 8.39
CA LEU A 609 -15.61 28.08 7.10
C LEU A 609 -16.22 29.44 6.81
N GLY A 610 -15.48 30.51 7.07
CA GLY A 610 -16.03 31.87 7.11
C GLY A 610 -17.08 31.98 8.21
N ASP A 611 -18.30 32.32 7.83
CA ASP A 611 -19.47 32.39 8.71
C ASP A 611 -20.23 31.06 8.83
N THR A 612 -19.80 30.03 8.10
CA THR A 612 -20.58 28.81 7.93
C THR A 612 -20.11 27.72 8.88
N PRO A 613 -20.97 27.19 9.77
CA PRO A 613 -20.60 26.12 10.69
C PRO A 613 -20.59 24.74 10.01
N LEU A 614 -19.61 23.94 10.41
CA LEU A 614 -19.40 22.54 10.07
C LEU A 614 -19.45 21.73 11.37
N THR A 615 -20.21 20.64 11.35
CA THR A 615 -20.36 19.73 12.50
C THR A 615 -20.31 18.29 12.02
N LYS A 616 -20.22 17.32 12.94
CA LYS A 616 -20.32 15.89 12.58
C LYS A 616 -21.55 15.52 11.74
N HIS A 617 -22.60 16.35 11.75
CA HIS A 617 -23.84 16.12 11.00
C HIS A 617 -23.84 16.71 9.59
N GLY A 618 -22.87 17.56 9.24
CA GLY A 618 -22.78 18.19 7.93
C GLY A 618 -22.45 19.68 8.00
N MET A 619 -22.62 20.35 6.86
CA MET A 619 -22.38 21.78 6.69
C MET A 619 -23.72 22.53 6.60
N GLN A 620 -23.79 23.70 7.23
CA GLN A 620 -25.04 24.47 7.27
C GLN A 620 -25.24 25.31 5.99
N PHE A 621 -26.42 25.18 5.39
CA PHE A 621 -26.89 25.98 4.26
C PHE A 621 -28.14 26.77 4.64
N THR A 622 -28.28 27.97 4.08
CA THR A 622 -29.50 28.77 4.20
C THR A 622 -30.32 28.55 2.94
N ALA A 623 -31.46 27.87 3.05
CA ALA A 623 -32.39 27.71 1.94
C ALA A 623 -33.40 28.87 1.92
N GLU A 624 -33.53 29.54 0.78
CA GLU A 624 -34.62 30.50 0.55
C GLU A 624 -35.89 29.72 0.14
N ALA A 625 -36.88 29.68 1.03
CA ALA A 625 -38.20 29.16 0.71
C ALA A 625 -39.22 30.31 0.84
N PHE A 626 -39.82 30.70 -0.29
CA PHE A 626 -40.82 31.74 -0.63
C PHE A 626 -41.53 32.59 0.46
N LEU A 627 -40.87 32.95 1.58
CA LEU A 627 -41.16 33.99 2.60
C LEU A 627 -40.36 33.80 3.92
N TRP A 628 -39.51 32.76 4.05
CA TRP A 628 -38.76 32.44 5.29
C TRP A 628 -37.36 31.86 4.96
N LYS A 629 -36.34 32.22 5.76
CA LYS A 629 -35.01 31.58 5.71
C LYS A 629 -35.02 30.37 6.65
N LYS A 630 -34.78 29.16 6.12
CA LYS A 630 -34.61 27.95 6.94
C LYS A 630 -33.18 27.44 6.82
N GLU A 631 -32.52 27.29 7.97
CA GLU A 631 -31.20 26.67 8.05
C GLU A 631 -31.36 25.14 7.91
N ALA A 632 -30.53 24.54 7.06
CA ALA A 632 -30.50 23.11 6.81
C ALA A 632 -29.07 22.60 6.92
N TRP A 633 -28.89 21.46 7.61
CA TRP A 633 -27.62 20.74 7.66
C TRP A 633 -27.55 19.79 6.48
N ILE A 634 -26.57 19.98 5.61
CA ILE A 634 -26.34 19.11 4.45
C ILE A 634 -25.22 18.13 4.81
N PRO A 635 -25.50 16.80 4.83
CA PRO A 635 -24.48 15.79 5.11
C PRO A 635 -23.31 15.89 4.13
N TYR A 636 -22.09 15.60 4.59
CA TYR A 636 -20.89 15.69 3.74
C TYR A 636 -20.96 14.82 2.48
N ALA A 637 -21.63 13.66 2.55
CA ALA A 637 -21.84 12.77 1.41
C ALA A 637 -22.74 13.37 0.30
N ASN A 638 -23.47 14.45 0.60
CA ASN A 638 -24.36 15.16 -0.33
C ASN A 638 -23.79 16.54 -0.73
N LEU A 639 -22.54 16.83 -0.39
CA LEU A 639 -21.85 18.03 -0.82
C LEU A 639 -20.96 17.71 -2.03
N GLN A 640 -20.96 18.62 -3.00
CA GLN A 640 -19.95 18.68 -4.06
C GLN A 640 -19.16 19.98 -3.89
N HIS A 641 -17.89 19.97 -4.27
CA HIS A 641 -17.04 21.16 -4.23
C HIS A 641 -16.22 21.31 -5.52
N SER A 642 -15.93 22.55 -5.88
CA SER A 642 -15.00 22.91 -6.95
C SER A 642 -14.21 24.17 -6.57
N ILE A 643 -13.01 24.32 -7.13
CA ILE A 643 -12.21 25.54 -7.01
C ILE A 643 -12.10 26.15 -8.41
N GLU A 644 -12.67 27.33 -8.57
CA GLU A 644 -12.69 28.09 -9.83
C GLU A 644 -12.45 29.56 -9.48
N ASP A 645 -11.64 30.26 -10.29
CA ASP A 645 -11.39 31.71 -10.18
C ASP A 645 -11.03 32.19 -8.76
N GLY A 646 -10.18 31.44 -8.05
CA GLY A 646 -9.72 31.81 -6.70
C GLY A 646 -10.81 31.68 -5.62
N CYS A 647 -11.88 30.94 -5.89
CA CYS A 647 -12.96 30.68 -4.95
C CYS A 647 -13.25 29.17 -4.82
N LEU A 648 -13.46 28.71 -3.59
CA LEU A 648 -14.08 27.42 -3.31
C LEU A 648 -15.61 27.58 -3.42
N THR A 649 -16.23 26.81 -4.30
CA THR A 649 -17.68 26.64 -4.34
C THR A 649 -18.05 25.32 -3.67
N VAL A 650 -18.94 25.34 -2.68
CA VAL A 650 -19.54 24.14 -2.07
C VAL A 650 -21.03 24.16 -2.34
N ALA A 651 -21.55 23.11 -2.98
CA ALA A 651 -22.95 23.01 -3.38
C ALA A 651 -23.60 21.73 -2.84
N ASN A 652 -24.89 21.79 -2.57
CA ASN A 652 -25.70 20.62 -2.29
C ASN A 652 -26.00 19.86 -3.60
N MET A 653 -25.65 18.58 -3.65
CA MET A 653 -25.94 17.72 -4.81
C MET A 653 -27.44 17.59 -5.10
N ASP A 654 -28.27 17.57 -4.05
CA ASP A 654 -29.74 17.43 -4.16
C ASP A 654 -30.42 18.75 -4.59
N ASN A 655 -29.74 19.88 -4.39
CA ASN A 655 -30.21 21.20 -4.81
C ASN A 655 -29.03 22.08 -5.23
N PRO A 656 -28.60 22.04 -6.50
CA PRO A 656 -27.44 22.80 -6.99
C PRO A 656 -27.56 24.33 -6.85
N LYS A 657 -28.78 24.86 -6.65
CA LYS A 657 -28.99 26.29 -6.36
C LYS A 657 -28.57 26.66 -4.94
N ALA A 658 -28.56 25.70 -4.01
CA ALA A 658 -28.01 25.87 -2.68
C ALA A 658 -26.49 25.66 -2.74
N LYS A 659 -25.77 26.75 -3.03
CA LYS A 659 -24.31 26.80 -3.04
C LYS A 659 -23.79 27.95 -2.18
N LYS A 660 -22.61 27.76 -1.61
CA LYS A 660 -21.84 28.79 -0.92
C LYS A 660 -20.49 28.94 -1.61
N VAL A 661 -20.00 30.17 -1.69
CA VAL A 661 -18.74 30.51 -2.38
C VAL A 661 -17.83 31.22 -1.39
N TYR A 662 -16.59 30.76 -1.30
CA TYR A 662 -15.60 31.23 -0.34
C TYR A 662 -14.33 31.65 -1.09
N SER A 663 -13.92 32.91 -0.95
CA SER A 663 -12.65 33.36 -1.51
C SER A 663 -11.48 32.66 -0.82
N LEU A 664 -10.58 32.07 -1.61
CA LEU A 664 -9.42 31.35 -1.09
C LEU A 664 -8.44 32.28 -0.37
N GLY A 665 -8.32 33.54 -0.80
CA GLY A 665 -7.45 34.53 -0.19
C GLY A 665 -8.04 35.19 1.07
N LEU A 666 -9.37 35.15 1.25
CA LEU A 666 -10.03 35.83 2.37
C LEU A 666 -10.50 34.87 3.47
N VAL A 667 -10.92 33.66 3.13
CA VAL A 667 -11.56 32.74 4.07
C VAL A 667 -10.56 31.69 4.55
N TRP A 668 -10.34 31.64 5.86
CA TRP A 668 -9.48 30.63 6.48
C TRP A 668 -9.91 29.21 6.12
N ASN A 669 -8.91 28.41 5.74
CA ASN A 669 -9.03 27.01 5.35
C ASN A 669 -9.87 26.74 4.10
N ALA A 670 -10.34 27.75 3.37
CA ALA A 670 -11.10 27.55 2.14
C ALA A 670 -10.32 26.78 1.08
N SER A 671 -9.01 27.02 0.97
CA SER A 671 -8.14 26.33 0.01
C SER A 671 -8.00 24.83 0.24
N ILE A 672 -8.18 24.38 1.49
CA ILE A 672 -8.01 22.97 1.88
C ILE A 672 -9.35 22.28 2.18
N MET A 673 -10.46 23.03 2.20
CA MET A 673 -11.74 22.53 2.71
C MET A 673 -12.36 21.44 1.83
N GLY A 674 -12.09 21.43 0.53
CA GLY A 674 -12.51 20.34 -0.35
C GLY A 674 -12.02 18.97 0.16
N HIS A 675 -10.73 18.90 0.53
CA HIS A 675 -10.14 17.68 1.11
C HIS A 675 -10.74 17.30 2.48
N VAL A 676 -11.11 18.29 3.30
CA VAL A 676 -11.79 18.06 4.58
C VAL A 676 -13.18 17.46 4.35
N ILE A 677 -13.94 18.02 3.40
CA ILE A 677 -15.28 17.53 3.03
C ILE A 677 -15.19 16.09 2.52
N ASP A 678 -14.25 15.79 1.61
CA ASP A 678 -14.05 14.45 1.07
C ASP A 678 -13.69 13.43 2.18
N ALA A 679 -12.79 13.81 3.09
CA ALA A 679 -12.40 12.97 4.21
C ALA A 679 -13.55 12.70 5.18
N LEU A 680 -14.44 13.67 5.41
CA LEU A 680 -15.64 13.52 6.24
C LEU A 680 -16.73 12.70 5.54
N ALA A 681 -16.83 12.75 4.21
CA ALA A 681 -17.76 11.95 3.44
C ALA A 681 -17.35 10.45 3.36
N ALA A 682 -16.05 10.16 3.37
CA ALA A 682 -15.52 8.81 3.17
C ALA A 682 -15.73 7.83 4.34
N GLN A 683 -16.15 8.29 5.53
CA GLN A 683 -16.45 7.43 6.68
C GLN A 683 -17.71 7.94 7.39
N PRO A 684 -18.84 7.21 7.34
CA PRO A 684 -20.02 7.55 8.14
C PRO A 684 -19.67 7.50 9.63
N SER A 685 -20.29 8.39 10.40
CA SER A 685 -20.15 8.49 11.87
C SER A 685 -20.68 7.27 12.61
#